data_AF-A0A354RDP5-F1
#
_entry.id   AF-A0A354RDP5-F1
#
_cell.length_a   1.000
_cell.length_b   1.000
_cell.length_c   1.000
_cell.angle_alpha   90.00
_cell.angle_beta   90.00
_cell.angle_gamma   90.00
#
_symmetry.space_group_name_H-M   'P 1'
#
loop_
_entity.id
_entity.type
_entity.pdbx_description
1 polymer ?
#
loop_
_entity_poly.entity_id
_entity_poly.type
_entity_poly.pdbx_seq_one_letter_code
_entity_poly.pdbx_strand_id
1 'polypeptide(L)'
;MQRKQLLFALLLPFAMTFGEPHSATPAESNSSATSLKSDNPPSTEAGLPKPVTSSEKALSSEATMTMTSLDAYPPSISLTTKKDFNSFVLVATFDNGVTKDVTDESNLEISDPKVAEVENNFLHPKTDGKTLLKATYLGRSVEIPITVSKAQENRTVSFNLDVMPIFMKAGCNNGSCHGSARGQDRFMLSLFGYDPEGDHYRITREQGTRRINLAVPEESMLVEKSIGAVPHTGGKLFSKDSEHWQVMVDWLRKGALDDPKDVAKPQKLELFPPELLLEGNGASQQMTVLAHYSDGTTRDVTKLTVFQSNNELSASIDENGLVTAGKRGEAFVMARFNVFTVGIQAVVIPENLQYERPALPANNYVDALVHEKLHKLRIIQSGLCSDEVFLRRVFLDVVGMTPKKEDYDRFAMDSSPDKRTKLIDELLNRKEFTEIWVMKFAELLQIQTDDNQGMSYKATLLYFNWLKDRIANNVPMDQIVRELLTSTGGTFVNPSTNYYQVERDNLKITENVAQVFMGMRIQCAQCHNHPFDQWTQNDYYSFASFFSQVGRKRGADPRESIIYNRKSGEINHPIHKKPMPPKFLGGEAPEIKSGDDRREILANWLASPENPFFARNLANLVWAHFFGQGIIEPVDDVRVSNPPSNPQLLDELARRFTDYKYDFKKLVRDVCNSRTYQLSTQTNPSNEGDLRNFARAHLRRLRAEVLLDVITQVTETKNKFQGLPLGAKAIQIADGRVSNYFLTTFGRATRETVCSCEVVMEPSLSQALHLLNGDVTNTRIGQGKVVSNLLKKEKKPEEVIVDLYLRCYSRMPTVAEKANLLASLDQEKPDDGLRDIFWALLNSKEFVFNH
;
A
#
# COMPACT_ATOMS: atom_id res chain seq x y z
N MET A 1 -43.62 11.93 -3.01
CA MET A 1 -42.65 11.02 -2.35
C MET A 1 -42.94 9.55 -2.67
N GLN A 2 -44.17 9.04 -2.48
CA GLN A 2 -44.55 7.65 -2.84
C GLN A 2 -44.33 7.28 -4.32
N ARG A 3 -44.71 8.15 -5.28
CA ARG A 3 -44.46 7.93 -6.72
C ARG A 3 -42.97 7.81 -7.07
N LYS A 4 -42.14 8.67 -6.45
CA LYS A 4 -40.68 8.66 -6.60
C LYS A 4 -40.02 7.41 -6.02
N GLN A 5 -40.53 6.92 -4.88
CA GLN A 5 -40.05 5.66 -4.28
C GLN A 5 -40.38 4.44 -5.17
N LEU A 6 -41.54 4.43 -5.83
CA LEU A 6 -41.92 3.36 -6.76
C LEU A 6 -41.03 3.36 -8.02
N LEU A 7 -40.75 4.54 -8.58
CA LEU A 7 -39.83 4.72 -9.72
C LEU A 7 -38.39 4.33 -9.37
N PHE A 8 -37.94 4.65 -8.15
CA PHE A 8 -36.63 4.25 -7.66
C PHE A 8 -36.49 2.73 -7.53
N ALA A 9 -37.56 2.04 -7.08
CA ALA A 9 -37.59 0.58 -7.01
C ALA A 9 -37.60 -0.09 -8.40
N LEU A 10 -38.25 0.51 -9.41
CA LEU A 10 -38.31 0.01 -10.78
C LEU A 10 -36.96 0.09 -11.53
N LEU A 11 -36.02 0.90 -11.05
CA LEU A 11 -34.68 1.11 -11.64
C LEU A 11 -33.57 0.29 -10.94
N LEU A 12 -33.91 -0.57 -9.98
CA LEU A 12 -32.95 -1.45 -9.29
C LEU A 12 -33.08 -2.90 -9.73
N PRO A 13 -32.04 -3.50 -10.33
CA PRO A 13 -31.66 -4.87 -10.07
C PRO A 13 -30.56 -4.88 -8.98
N PHE A 14 -30.73 -5.74 -7.97
CA PHE A 14 -29.83 -6.01 -6.82
C PHE A 14 -29.94 -5.11 -5.57
N ALA A 15 -30.52 -5.73 -4.54
CA ALA A 15 -30.68 -5.25 -3.17
C ALA A 15 -29.33 -5.12 -2.43
N MET A 16 -29.23 -4.12 -1.54
CA MET A 16 -28.27 -4.14 -0.43
C MET A 16 -28.89 -4.99 0.69
N THR A 17 -28.29 -6.14 1.00
CA THR A 17 -28.15 -6.56 2.39
C THR A 17 -27.00 -5.75 2.97
N PHE A 18 -27.29 -4.83 3.90
CA PHE A 18 -26.25 -4.23 4.73
C PHE A 18 -25.68 -5.34 5.61
N GLY A 19 -24.47 -5.80 5.32
CA GLY A 19 -23.66 -6.52 6.29
C GLY A 19 -23.25 -5.53 7.37
N GLU A 20 -23.55 -5.86 8.63
CA GLU A 20 -23.08 -5.06 9.77
C GLU A 20 -21.54 -4.98 9.76
N PRO A 21 -20.96 -3.82 10.11
CA PRO A 21 -19.53 -3.73 10.34
C PRO A 21 -19.17 -4.51 11.61
N HIS A 22 -18.34 -5.55 11.47
CA HIS A 22 -17.68 -6.18 12.62
C HIS A 22 -16.76 -5.15 13.30
N SER A 23 -17.28 -4.50 14.35
CA SER A 23 -16.46 -3.80 15.32
C SER A 23 -15.71 -4.83 16.16
N ALA A 24 -14.40 -4.94 15.95
CA ALA A 24 -13.52 -5.61 16.89
C ALA A 24 -13.41 -4.74 18.16
N THR A 25 -14.09 -5.15 19.23
CA THR A 25 -13.76 -4.75 20.60
C THR A 25 -13.08 -5.91 21.33
N PRO A 26 -12.11 -5.63 22.21
CA PRO A 26 -11.28 -6.65 22.84
C PRO A 26 -12.06 -7.43 23.89
N ALA A 27 -12.04 -8.76 23.80
CA ALA A 27 -12.65 -9.64 24.78
C ALA A 27 -11.76 -9.75 26.03
N GLU A 28 -12.27 -9.27 27.16
CA GLU A 28 -11.82 -9.66 28.50
C GLU A 28 -12.20 -11.12 28.76
N SER A 29 -11.22 -11.88 29.23
CA SER A 29 -11.36 -13.26 29.68
C SER A 29 -12.15 -13.33 30.99
N ASN A 30 -13.23 -14.11 31.03
CA ASN A 30 -13.63 -14.75 32.28
C ASN A 30 -14.29 -16.11 32.06
N SER A 31 -13.79 -17.06 32.84
CA SER A 31 -14.14 -18.47 32.91
C SER A 31 -15.58 -18.73 33.38
N SER A 32 -16.22 -19.77 32.85
CA SER A 32 -16.72 -20.91 33.65
C SER A 32 -17.58 -21.86 32.80
N ALA A 33 -17.33 -23.15 33.00
CA ALA A 33 -18.08 -24.25 32.41
C ALA A 33 -19.46 -24.42 33.08
N THR A 34 -20.47 -24.84 32.32
CA THR A 34 -21.44 -25.86 32.77
C THR A 34 -22.29 -26.39 31.61
N SER A 35 -22.37 -27.72 31.55
CA SER A 35 -23.26 -28.52 30.71
C SER A 35 -24.73 -28.35 31.11
N LEU A 36 -25.67 -28.53 30.16
CA LEU A 36 -26.90 -29.31 30.36
C LEU A 36 -27.64 -29.55 29.03
N LYS A 37 -28.14 -30.78 28.89
CA LYS A 37 -28.96 -31.34 27.81
C LYS A 37 -30.39 -30.81 27.86
N SER A 38 -31.09 -30.74 26.72
CA SER A 38 -32.32 -31.52 26.43
C SER A 38 -33.02 -31.07 25.14
N ASP A 39 -33.23 -32.04 24.25
CA ASP A 39 -34.47 -32.38 23.51
C ASP A 39 -35.31 -31.31 22.79
N ASN A 40 -35.47 -31.52 21.47
CA ASN A 40 -36.76 -31.34 20.78
C ASN A 40 -36.90 -32.27 19.55
N PRO A 41 -38.14 -32.69 19.19
CA PRO A 41 -38.47 -33.84 18.31
C PRO A 41 -38.73 -33.42 16.83
N PRO A 42 -39.06 -34.36 15.91
CA PRO A 42 -38.70 -34.28 14.50
C PRO A 42 -39.81 -33.68 13.60
N SER A 43 -39.40 -33.10 12.47
CA SER A 43 -40.31 -32.74 11.37
C SER A 43 -39.72 -33.17 10.02
N THR A 44 -40.16 -34.36 9.59
CA THR A 44 -40.53 -34.78 8.22
C THR A 44 -39.90 -34.07 7.02
N GLU A 45 -38.99 -34.78 6.35
CA GLU A 45 -38.63 -34.61 4.94
C GLU A 45 -39.74 -35.13 4.01
N ALA A 46 -40.04 -34.37 2.95
CA ALA A 46 -40.75 -34.82 1.75
C ALA A 46 -39.80 -34.65 0.56
N GLY A 47 -39.69 -35.71 -0.24
CA GLY A 47 -38.54 -35.96 -1.11
C GLY A 47 -38.60 -35.38 -2.51
N LEU A 48 -37.42 -35.39 -3.14
CA LEU A 48 -37.21 -35.38 -4.59
C LEU A 48 -36.13 -36.44 -4.92
N PRO A 49 -36.17 -37.03 -6.13
CA PRO A 49 -35.85 -38.45 -6.35
C PRO A 49 -34.35 -38.77 -6.47
N LYS A 50 -34.01 -40.00 -6.08
CA LYS A 50 -32.67 -40.61 -6.19
C LYS A 50 -32.25 -40.83 -7.66
N PRO A 51 -30.94 -40.71 -7.97
CA PRO A 51 -30.38 -41.03 -9.27
C PRO A 51 -30.19 -42.55 -9.47
N VAL A 52 -30.26 -42.95 -10.72
CA VAL A 52 -30.02 -44.31 -11.23
C VAL A 52 -28.57 -44.70 -10.96
N THR A 53 -28.38 -45.82 -10.27
CA THR A 53 -27.09 -46.50 -10.13
C THR A 53 -26.80 -47.33 -11.37
N SER A 54 -25.68 -47.06 -12.02
CA SER A 54 -24.87 -48.10 -12.64
C SER A 54 -23.41 -47.69 -12.53
N SER A 55 -22.73 -48.35 -11.61
CA SER A 55 -21.29 -48.39 -11.45
C SER A 55 -20.64 -49.06 -12.65
N GLU A 56 -19.64 -48.42 -13.27
CA GLU A 56 -18.41 -49.10 -13.67
C GLU A 56 -17.34 -48.07 -14.06
N LYS A 57 -16.30 -48.01 -13.22
CA LYS A 57 -14.91 -47.64 -13.51
C LYS A 57 -14.66 -46.48 -14.50
N ALA A 58 -14.60 -45.27 -13.96
CA ALA A 58 -13.56 -44.33 -14.34
C ALA A 58 -12.69 -44.10 -13.10
N LEU A 59 -11.54 -44.75 -13.07
CA LEU A 59 -10.46 -44.44 -12.15
C LEU A 59 -10.19 -42.95 -12.23
N SER A 60 -10.34 -42.23 -11.12
CA SER A 60 -9.77 -40.91 -10.95
C SER A 60 -8.26 -41.06 -11.10
N SER A 61 -7.73 -40.62 -12.25
CA SER A 61 -6.31 -40.35 -12.35
C SER A 61 -6.04 -39.18 -11.41
N GLU A 62 -5.55 -39.46 -10.21
CA GLU A 62 -4.74 -38.49 -9.48
C GLU A 62 -3.68 -38.02 -10.48
N ALA A 63 -3.74 -36.74 -10.87
CA ALA A 63 -2.69 -36.17 -11.68
C ALA A 63 -1.43 -36.19 -10.80
N THR A 64 -0.55 -37.16 -11.02
CA THR A 64 0.75 -37.23 -10.35
C THR A 64 1.54 -36.01 -10.77
N MET A 65 1.57 -34.99 -9.91
CA MET A 65 2.34 -33.77 -10.12
C MET A 65 3.80 -34.16 -10.37
N THR A 66 4.37 -33.69 -11.48
CA THR A 66 5.75 -34.02 -11.81
C THR A 66 6.68 -32.95 -11.25
N MET A 67 7.66 -33.38 -10.45
CA MET A 67 8.64 -32.46 -9.87
C MET A 67 9.58 -31.89 -10.96
N THR A 68 9.67 -30.56 -11.02
CA THR A 68 10.45 -29.79 -12.00
C THR A 68 11.80 -29.34 -11.46
N SER A 69 11.92 -29.01 -10.17
CA SER A 69 13.19 -28.69 -9.50
C SER A 69 13.23 -29.18 -8.05
N LEU A 70 14.45 -29.30 -7.53
CA LEU A 70 14.75 -29.46 -6.11
C LEU A 70 15.82 -28.41 -5.79
N ASP A 71 15.47 -27.44 -4.97
CA ASP A 71 16.32 -26.31 -4.62
C ASP A 71 16.65 -26.35 -3.12
N ALA A 72 17.83 -25.86 -2.75
CA ALA A 72 18.29 -25.82 -1.38
C ALA A 72 18.57 -24.39 -0.94
N TYR A 73 18.10 -24.04 0.27
CA TYR A 73 18.29 -22.72 0.83
C TYR A 73 18.88 -22.78 2.25
N PRO A 74 19.85 -21.91 2.59
CA PRO A 74 20.55 -21.01 1.67
C PRO A 74 21.39 -21.80 0.64
N PRO A 75 21.70 -21.23 -0.55
CA PRO A 75 22.40 -21.94 -1.61
C PRO A 75 23.86 -22.27 -1.29
N SER A 76 24.42 -21.69 -0.22
CA SER A 76 25.73 -22.00 0.33
C SER A 76 25.77 -21.63 1.81
N ILE A 77 26.61 -22.32 2.58
CA ILE A 77 26.69 -22.18 4.03
C ILE A 77 28.13 -21.91 4.46
N SER A 78 28.31 -20.89 5.31
CA SER A 78 29.58 -20.60 5.98
C SER A 78 29.40 -20.72 7.50
N LEU A 79 30.26 -21.50 8.15
CA LEU A 79 30.31 -21.69 9.60
C LEU A 79 31.69 -21.22 10.09
N THR A 80 31.72 -20.34 11.10
CA THR A 80 32.93 -19.60 11.49
C THR A 80 33.39 -19.90 12.91
N THR A 81 32.56 -20.43 13.81
CA THR A 81 32.98 -20.69 15.19
C THR A 81 32.42 -21.98 15.71
N LYS A 82 32.99 -22.50 16.81
CA LYS A 82 32.59 -23.78 17.42
C LYS A 82 31.09 -23.90 17.71
N LYS A 83 30.43 -22.78 18.03
CA LYS A 83 28.99 -22.73 18.38
C LYS A 83 28.11 -22.29 17.20
N ASP A 84 28.68 -22.05 16.03
CA ASP A 84 27.89 -21.66 14.86
C ASP A 84 27.01 -22.83 14.40
N PHE A 85 25.89 -22.45 13.79
CA PHE A 85 25.00 -23.37 13.12
C PHE A 85 24.41 -22.67 11.90
N ASN A 86 23.88 -23.45 10.96
CA ASN A 86 23.02 -22.92 9.90
C ASN A 86 21.92 -23.95 9.62
N SER A 87 20.67 -23.51 9.64
CA SER A 87 19.55 -24.29 9.13
C SER A 87 19.59 -24.32 7.61
N PHE A 88 19.00 -25.36 7.04
CA PHE A 88 18.75 -25.42 5.61
C PHE A 88 17.36 -25.99 5.35
N VAL A 89 16.78 -25.60 4.23
CA VAL A 89 15.48 -26.09 3.76
C VAL A 89 15.60 -26.54 2.31
N LEU A 90 14.93 -27.65 2.00
CA LEU A 90 14.87 -28.24 0.67
C LEU A 90 13.46 -28.05 0.12
N VAL A 91 13.36 -27.41 -1.03
CA VAL A 91 12.08 -27.08 -1.65
C VAL A 91 11.96 -27.79 -2.98
N ALA A 92 10.95 -28.64 -3.10
CA ALA A 92 10.55 -29.25 -4.37
C ALA A 92 9.55 -28.32 -5.07
N THR A 93 9.81 -28.02 -6.34
CA THR A 93 8.85 -27.30 -7.20
C THR A 93 8.23 -28.28 -8.19
N PHE A 94 6.92 -28.20 -8.38
CA PHE A 94 6.17 -29.04 -9.32
C PHE A 94 5.86 -28.31 -10.63
N ASP A 95 5.37 -29.02 -11.63
CA ASP A 95 5.01 -28.51 -12.96
C ASP A 95 3.91 -27.44 -12.94
N ASN A 96 3.00 -27.53 -11.97
CA ASN A 96 2.02 -26.50 -11.65
C ASN A 96 2.59 -25.37 -10.79
N GLY A 97 3.91 -25.30 -10.56
CA GLY A 97 4.59 -24.27 -9.77
C GLY A 97 4.38 -24.35 -8.26
N VAL A 98 3.60 -25.31 -7.74
CA VAL A 98 3.45 -25.52 -6.30
C VAL A 98 4.81 -25.86 -5.70
N THR A 99 5.09 -25.29 -4.54
CA THR A 99 6.31 -25.51 -3.78
C THR A 99 6.00 -26.35 -2.54
N LYS A 100 6.83 -27.34 -2.25
CA LYS A 100 6.70 -28.19 -1.05
C LYS A 100 8.03 -28.24 -0.30
N ASP A 101 7.99 -28.06 1.01
CA ASP A 101 9.11 -28.37 1.89
C ASP A 101 9.29 -29.89 1.97
N VAL A 102 10.45 -30.37 1.53
CA VAL A 102 10.80 -31.79 1.47
C VAL A 102 12.03 -32.09 2.31
N THR A 103 12.39 -31.19 3.23
CA THR A 103 13.62 -31.31 4.04
C THR A 103 13.66 -32.61 4.81
N ASP A 104 12.59 -32.93 5.54
CA ASP A 104 12.49 -34.16 6.34
C ASP A 104 12.26 -35.43 5.49
N GLU A 105 11.84 -35.27 4.24
CA GLU A 105 11.62 -36.38 3.30
C GLU A 105 12.85 -36.70 2.44
N SER A 106 13.89 -35.87 2.50
CA SER A 106 15.08 -35.96 1.66
C SER A 106 16.16 -36.85 2.27
N ASN A 107 16.89 -37.57 1.42
CA ASN A 107 18.11 -38.28 1.84
C ASN A 107 19.29 -37.31 1.84
N LEU A 108 20.04 -37.25 2.95
CA LEU A 108 21.13 -36.32 3.18
C LEU A 108 22.47 -37.04 3.31
N GLU A 109 23.49 -36.56 2.60
CA GLU A 109 24.86 -37.09 2.66
C GLU A 109 25.88 -35.95 2.71
N ILE A 110 26.77 -35.97 3.71
CA ILE A 110 27.91 -35.04 3.78
C ILE A 110 29.13 -35.71 3.15
N SER A 111 29.71 -35.07 2.14
CA SER A 111 30.86 -35.62 1.39
C SER A 111 32.10 -35.85 2.26
N ASP A 112 32.40 -34.91 3.16
CA ASP A 112 33.41 -35.08 4.22
C ASP A 112 32.80 -34.79 5.61
N PRO A 113 32.39 -35.82 6.38
CA PRO A 113 31.78 -35.66 7.70
C PRO A 113 32.77 -35.26 8.80
N LYS A 114 34.07 -35.11 8.47
CA LYS A 114 35.06 -34.55 9.42
C LYS A 114 34.99 -33.03 9.47
N VAL A 115 34.51 -32.38 8.42
CA VAL A 115 34.43 -30.91 8.30
C VAL A 115 33.18 -30.36 8.98
N ALA A 116 32.02 -30.97 8.74
CA ALA A 116 30.73 -30.57 9.32
C ALA A 116 29.84 -31.78 9.60
N GLU A 117 28.81 -31.59 10.41
CA GLU A 117 27.75 -32.58 10.64
C GLU A 117 26.36 -31.97 10.53
N VAL A 118 25.36 -32.81 10.21
CA VAL A 118 23.94 -32.43 10.20
C VAL A 118 23.27 -33.08 11.40
N GLU A 119 22.55 -32.28 12.18
CA GLU A 119 21.71 -32.74 13.29
C GLU A 119 20.38 -31.95 13.25
N ASN A 120 19.24 -32.65 13.16
CA ASN A 120 17.90 -32.03 13.13
C ASN A 120 17.76 -30.86 12.12
N ASN A 121 18.24 -31.06 10.88
CA ASN A 121 18.28 -30.05 9.81
C ASN A 121 19.16 -28.81 10.10
N PHE A 122 20.03 -28.88 11.10
CA PHE A 122 21.07 -27.89 11.36
C PHE A 122 22.45 -28.44 11.00
N LEU A 123 23.25 -27.61 10.34
CA LEU A 123 24.65 -27.88 10.07
C LEU A 123 25.53 -27.29 11.17
N HIS A 124 26.43 -28.11 11.72
CA HIS A 124 27.37 -27.74 12.77
C HIS A 124 28.83 -27.94 12.32
N PRO A 125 29.77 -27.06 12.74
CA PRO A 125 31.17 -27.15 12.34
C PRO A 125 31.93 -28.19 13.19
N LYS A 126 32.82 -28.96 12.55
CA LYS A 126 33.74 -29.89 13.22
C LYS A 126 35.20 -29.48 13.05
N THR A 127 35.66 -29.35 11.81
CA THR A 127 37.04 -28.95 11.49
C THR A 127 37.07 -27.98 10.33
N ASP A 128 38.10 -27.14 10.28
CA ASP A 128 38.29 -26.17 9.21
C ASP A 128 38.46 -26.87 7.86
N GLY A 129 37.74 -26.39 6.84
CA GLY A 129 37.75 -27.02 5.52
C GLY A 129 36.54 -26.66 4.67
N LYS A 130 36.42 -27.35 3.54
CA LYS A 130 35.26 -27.27 2.65
C LYS A 130 34.67 -28.66 2.47
N THR A 131 33.35 -28.74 2.47
CA THR A 131 32.60 -29.98 2.23
C THR A 131 31.30 -29.64 1.48
N LEU A 132 30.55 -30.66 1.07
CA LEU A 132 29.26 -30.51 0.39
C LEU A 132 28.21 -31.32 1.15
N LEU A 133 27.03 -30.72 1.36
CA LEU A 133 25.83 -31.47 1.72
C LEU A 133 25.08 -31.80 0.43
N LYS A 134 24.99 -33.07 0.10
CA LYS A 134 24.19 -33.58 -1.02
C LYS A 134 22.84 -34.03 -0.49
N ALA A 135 21.78 -33.41 -1.00
CA ALA A 135 20.41 -33.79 -0.70
C ALA A 135 19.76 -34.43 -1.93
N THR A 136 18.97 -35.49 -1.72
CA THR A 136 18.26 -36.19 -2.81
C THR A 136 16.80 -36.45 -2.45
N TYR A 137 15.89 -36.06 -3.34
CA TYR A 137 14.45 -36.30 -3.23
C TYR A 137 13.89 -36.72 -4.59
N LEU A 138 13.05 -37.76 -4.63
CA LEU A 138 12.43 -38.31 -5.85
C LEU A 138 13.38 -38.43 -7.07
N GLY A 139 14.63 -38.85 -6.82
CA GLY A 139 15.64 -39.06 -7.86
C GLY A 139 16.34 -37.81 -8.39
N ARG A 140 16.01 -36.61 -7.90
CA ARG A 140 16.79 -35.38 -8.14
C ARG A 140 17.69 -35.08 -6.95
N SER A 141 18.85 -34.49 -7.22
CA SER A 141 19.81 -34.09 -6.21
C SER A 141 20.16 -32.61 -6.31
N VAL A 142 20.47 -32.01 -5.16
CA VAL A 142 21.00 -30.66 -5.03
C VAL A 142 22.19 -30.70 -4.06
N GLU A 143 23.18 -29.84 -4.29
CA GLU A 143 24.40 -29.77 -3.48
C GLU A 143 24.50 -28.39 -2.83
N ILE A 144 24.75 -28.36 -1.53
CA ILE A 144 24.97 -27.15 -0.74
C ILE A 144 26.46 -27.07 -0.38
N PRO A 145 27.21 -26.10 -0.93
CA PRO A 145 28.59 -25.88 -0.53
C PRO A 145 28.69 -25.40 0.91
N ILE A 146 29.53 -26.06 1.70
CA ILE A 146 29.79 -25.73 3.11
C ILE A 146 31.26 -25.33 3.26
N THR A 147 31.49 -24.16 3.84
CA THR A 147 32.83 -23.72 4.26
C THR A 147 32.86 -23.58 5.78
N VAL A 148 33.82 -24.23 6.43
CA VAL A 148 34.07 -24.14 7.87
C VAL A 148 35.41 -23.46 8.10
N SER A 149 35.43 -22.45 8.96
CA SER A 149 36.65 -21.78 9.42
C SER A 149 36.60 -21.63 10.93
N LYS A 150 37.77 -21.62 11.59
CA LYS A 150 37.90 -21.39 13.04
C LYS A 150 36.96 -22.26 13.89
N ALA A 151 36.75 -23.52 13.50
CA ALA A 151 35.81 -24.46 14.14
C ALA A 151 36.12 -24.73 15.62
N GLN A 152 37.34 -24.43 16.06
CA GLN A 152 37.79 -24.61 17.44
C GLN A 152 37.70 -23.32 18.28
N GLU A 153 37.47 -22.16 17.65
CA GLU A 153 37.33 -20.89 18.36
C GLU A 153 35.94 -20.75 18.97
N ASN A 154 35.88 -20.28 20.22
CA ASN A 154 34.61 -19.89 20.84
C ASN A 154 34.35 -18.41 20.56
N ARG A 155 33.20 -18.11 19.93
CA ARG A 155 32.75 -16.72 19.79
C ARG A 155 32.50 -16.09 21.17
N THR A 156 32.95 -14.86 21.36
CA THR A 156 32.56 -14.08 22.54
C THR A 156 31.17 -13.49 22.31
N VAL A 157 30.31 -13.59 23.33
CA VAL A 157 28.98 -12.97 23.34
C VAL A 157 29.13 -11.47 23.11
N SER A 158 28.46 -10.96 22.08
CA SER A 158 28.40 -9.55 21.75
C SER A 158 27.09 -8.95 22.24
N PHE A 159 27.16 -7.73 22.77
CA PHE A 159 25.96 -7.03 23.21
C PHE A 159 25.04 -6.71 22.01
N ASN A 160 25.60 -6.11 20.95
CA ASN A 160 24.87 -5.70 19.76
C ASN A 160 24.36 -6.89 18.93
N LEU A 161 25.14 -7.97 18.84
CA LEU A 161 24.89 -9.06 17.90
C LEU A 161 24.19 -10.27 18.52
N ASP A 162 24.17 -10.39 19.84
CA ASP A 162 23.58 -11.55 20.54
C ASP A 162 22.59 -11.10 21.63
N VAL A 163 22.94 -10.15 22.50
CA VAL A 163 22.06 -9.72 23.62
C VAL A 163 20.89 -8.84 23.13
N MET A 164 21.18 -7.83 22.30
CA MET A 164 20.15 -6.91 21.79
C MET A 164 19.05 -7.60 20.96
N PRO A 165 19.37 -8.55 20.05
CA PRO A 165 18.36 -9.32 19.35
C PRO A 165 17.45 -10.14 20.28
N ILE A 166 17.96 -10.62 21.42
CA ILE A 166 17.13 -11.33 22.41
C ILE A 166 16.06 -10.41 22.99
N PHE A 167 16.38 -9.15 23.31
CA PHE A 167 15.38 -8.20 23.80
C PHE A 167 14.27 -7.93 22.78
N MET A 168 14.62 -7.93 21.49
CA MET A 168 13.64 -7.80 20.42
C MET A 168 12.79 -9.06 20.27
N LYS A 169 13.44 -10.23 20.16
CA LYS A 169 12.78 -11.54 20.02
C LYS A 169 11.84 -11.85 21.18
N ALA A 170 12.27 -11.56 22.40
CA ALA A 170 11.50 -11.78 23.62
C ALA A 170 10.45 -10.68 23.89
N GLY A 171 10.46 -9.58 23.12
CA GLY A 171 9.52 -8.48 23.27
C GLY A 171 9.83 -7.48 24.39
N CYS A 172 11.00 -7.55 25.05
CA CYS A 172 11.40 -6.64 26.12
C CYS A 172 11.39 -5.17 25.68
N ASN A 173 11.84 -4.90 24.45
CA ASN A 173 12.01 -3.56 23.90
C ASN A 173 10.96 -3.21 22.84
N ASN A 174 9.77 -3.81 22.92
CA ASN A 174 8.63 -3.42 22.08
C ASN A 174 7.93 -2.15 22.60
N GLY A 175 7.06 -1.56 21.78
CA GLY A 175 6.37 -0.31 22.10
C GLY A 175 5.40 -0.39 23.28
N SER A 176 4.94 -1.59 23.64
CA SER A 176 4.10 -1.83 24.83
C SER A 176 4.90 -1.96 26.14
N CYS A 177 6.20 -2.20 26.06
CA CYS A 177 7.07 -2.45 27.22
C CYS A 177 8.18 -1.39 27.31
N HIS A 178 9.43 -1.80 27.55
CA HIS A 178 10.54 -0.86 27.76
C HIS A 178 10.91 -0.07 26.50
N GLY A 179 10.48 -0.50 25.31
CA GLY A 179 10.66 0.22 24.05
C GLY A 179 9.65 1.36 23.83
N SER A 180 8.71 1.57 24.75
CA SER A 180 7.78 2.71 24.66
C SER A 180 8.54 4.04 24.78
N ALA A 181 7.99 5.12 24.21
CA ALA A 181 8.61 6.44 24.30
C ALA A 181 8.80 6.97 25.74
N ARG A 182 8.08 6.39 26.72
CA ARG A 182 8.23 6.71 28.15
C ARG A 182 9.01 5.64 28.93
N GLY A 183 9.37 4.52 28.28
CA GLY A 183 9.85 3.31 28.93
C GLY A 183 8.81 2.72 29.90
N GLN A 184 9.26 1.83 30.77
CA GLN A 184 8.48 1.33 31.92
C GLN A 184 9.31 1.52 33.19
N ASP A 185 8.73 2.12 34.22
CA ASP A 185 9.39 2.39 35.51
C ASP A 185 10.75 3.11 35.39
N ARG A 186 10.85 4.05 34.44
CA ARG A 186 12.09 4.78 34.08
C ARG A 186 13.18 3.89 33.50
N PHE A 187 12.85 2.70 33.03
CA PHE A 187 13.73 1.88 32.19
C PHE A 187 13.22 1.94 30.75
N MET A 188 13.96 2.68 29.93
CA MET A 188 13.64 2.99 28.54
C MET A 188 14.70 2.33 27.67
N LEU A 189 14.34 1.25 27.00
CA LEU A 189 15.16 0.69 25.92
C LEU A 189 14.74 1.34 24.61
N SER A 190 15.64 1.34 23.65
CA SER A 190 15.31 1.74 22.29
C SER A 190 14.32 0.76 21.68
N LEU A 191 13.34 1.28 20.95
CA LEU A 191 12.32 0.46 20.29
C LEU A 191 13.01 -0.54 19.36
N PHE A 192 12.76 -1.83 19.53
CA PHE A 192 13.37 -2.92 18.74
C PHE A 192 14.92 -2.98 18.75
N GLY A 193 15.58 -2.30 19.67
CA GLY A 193 17.04 -2.37 19.82
C GLY A 193 17.82 -1.52 18.82
N TYR A 194 17.18 -0.44 18.37
CA TYR A 194 17.64 0.50 17.37
C TYR A 194 18.74 1.50 17.82
N ASP A 195 18.99 1.62 19.12
CA ASP A 195 20.11 2.38 19.72
C ASP A 195 20.88 1.49 20.72
N PRO A 196 21.68 0.51 20.23
CA PRO A 196 22.40 -0.41 21.11
C PRO A 196 23.38 0.30 22.07
N GLU A 197 24.10 1.31 21.62
CA GLU A 197 25.06 2.06 22.46
C GLU A 197 24.33 2.71 23.66
N GLY A 198 23.22 3.40 23.40
CA GLY A 198 22.41 3.98 24.47
C GLY A 198 21.77 2.91 25.36
N ASP A 199 21.31 1.78 24.80
CA ASP A 199 20.70 0.71 25.57
C ASP A 199 21.69 0.00 26.50
N HIS A 200 22.94 -0.17 26.04
CA HIS A 200 24.03 -0.64 26.89
C HIS A 200 24.21 0.27 28.10
N TYR A 201 24.32 1.58 27.86
CA TYR A 201 24.46 2.57 28.94
C TYR A 201 23.27 2.53 29.90
N ARG A 202 22.04 2.45 29.37
CA ARG A 202 20.82 2.40 30.18
C ARG A 202 20.79 1.12 31.00
N ILE A 203 21.16 -0.03 30.48
CA ILE A 203 21.19 -1.27 31.25
C ILE A 203 22.27 -1.22 32.33
N THR A 204 23.48 -0.75 32.00
CA THR A 204 24.67 -0.98 32.83
C THR A 204 25.07 0.20 33.73
N ARG A 205 24.74 1.45 33.37
CA ARG A 205 25.27 2.66 34.02
C ARG A 205 24.21 3.60 34.57
N GLU A 206 23.09 3.79 33.88
CA GLU A 206 22.10 4.85 34.21
C GLU A 206 21.58 4.76 35.67
N GLN A 207 21.45 3.56 36.24
CA GLN A 207 21.05 3.36 37.63
C GLN A 207 22.02 2.47 38.45
N GLY A 208 23.31 2.48 38.10
CA GLY A 208 24.32 1.66 38.77
C GLY A 208 23.97 0.16 38.76
N THR A 209 24.09 -0.51 39.91
CA THR A 209 23.91 -1.97 40.06
C THR A 209 22.45 -2.42 40.24
N ARG A 210 21.46 -1.53 40.09
CA ARG A 210 20.04 -1.90 40.33
C ARG A 210 19.46 -2.85 39.29
N ARG A 211 20.00 -2.85 38.06
CA ARG A 211 19.50 -3.65 36.93
C ARG A 211 20.31 -4.94 36.73
N ILE A 212 21.60 -4.89 37.04
CA ILE A 212 22.55 -5.97 36.83
C ILE A 212 23.37 -6.22 38.11
N ASN A 213 23.63 -7.49 38.39
CA ASN A 213 24.49 -7.95 39.48
C ASN A 213 25.67 -8.71 38.86
N LEU A 214 26.84 -8.07 38.75
CA LEU A 214 28.02 -8.70 38.15
C LEU A 214 28.72 -9.69 39.08
N ALA A 215 28.40 -9.69 40.38
CA ALA A 215 28.94 -10.65 41.35
C ALA A 215 28.18 -11.99 41.27
N VAL A 216 26.85 -11.92 41.08
CA VAL A 216 25.98 -13.07 40.84
C VAL A 216 25.10 -12.78 39.62
N PRO A 217 25.62 -12.96 38.40
CA PRO A 217 24.92 -12.65 37.13
C PRO A 217 23.50 -13.18 37.02
N GLU A 218 23.25 -14.38 37.54
CA GLU A 218 21.96 -15.06 37.54
C GLU A 218 20.89 -14.34 38.40
N GLU A 219 21.32 -13.60 39.42
CA GLU A 219 20.48 -12.77 40.31
C GLU A 219 20.38 -11.31 39.81
N SER A 220 20.78 -11.04 38.58
CA SER A 220 20.52 -9.73 37.98
C SER A 220 19.01 -9.55 37.82
N MET A 221 18.45 -8.45 38.34
CA MET A 221 17.03 -8.13 38.19
C MET A 221 16.54 -8.20 36.74
N LEU A 222 17.39 -7.82 35.77
CA LEU A 222 17.13 -7.97 34.34
C LEU A 222 16.86 -9.44 33.95
N VAL A 223 17.66 -10.38 34.46
CA VAL A 223 17.54 -11.82 34.20
C VAL A 223 16.34 -12.40 34.94
N GLU A 224 16.21 -12.13 36.24
CA GLU A 224 15.14 -12.68 37.08
C GLU A 224 13.75 -12.29 36.59
N LYS A 225 13.56 -11.02 36.18
CA LYS A 225 12.29 -10.56 35.59
C LYS A 225 11.99 -11.26 34.27
N SER A 226 13.01 -11.46 33.43
CA SER A 226 12.83 -12.07 32.10
C SER A 226 12.41 -13.54 32.20
N ILE A 227 12.86 -14.26 33.23
CA ILE A 227 12.46 -15.65 33.48
C ILE A 227 11.23 -15.80 34.40
N GLY A 228 10.66 -14.69 34.88
CA GLY A 228 9.52 -14.68 35.79
C GLY A 228 9.84 -15.16 37.21
N ALA A 229 11.11 -15.11 37.64
CA ALA A 229 11.51 -15.46 39.01
C ALA A 229 11.09 -14.39 40.02
N VAL A 230 10.94 -13.14 39.57
CA VAL A 230 10.39 -12.03 40.35
C VAL A 230 9.19 -11.40 39.60
N PRO A 231 8.22 -10.81 40.32
CA PRO A 231 7.07 -10.18 39.69
C PRO A 231 7.46 -9.12 38.66
N HIS A 232 6.87 -9.22 37.47
CA HIS A 232 7.09 -8.32 36.36
C HIS A 232 5.82 -8.21 35.53
N THR A 233 5.36 -6.98 35.26
CA THR A 233 4.15 -6.73 34.47
C THR A 233 4.25 -7.31 33.05
N GLY A 234 5.45 -7.36 32.47
CA GLY A 234 5.68 -7.99 31.16
C GLY A 234 5.64 -9.53 31.19
N GLY A 235 5.44 -10.14 32.35
CA GLY A 235 5.39 -11.60 32.50
C GLY A 235 6.74 -12.30 32.31
N LYS A 236 6.67 -13.63 32.17
CA LYS A 236 7.81 -14.49 31.83
C LYS A 236 8.01 -14.47 30.32
N LEU A 237 9.24 -14.16 29.87
CA LEU A 237 9.58 -14.03 28.45
C LEU A 237 10.36 -15.22 27.90
N PHE A 238 11.17 -15.89 28.72
CA PHE A 238 11.82 -17.16 28.38
C PHE A 238 12.13 -17.97 29.64
N SER A 239 12.54 -19.23 29.49
CA SER A 239 12.83 -20.12 30.62
C SER A 239 14.27 -19.97 31.13
N LYS A 240 14.47 -20.27 32.42
CA LYS A 240 15.82 -20.48 32.97
C LYS A 240 16.54 -21.56 32.16
N ASP A 241 17.85 -21.41 31.99
CA ASP A 241 18.73 -22.32 31.24
C ASP A 241 18.47 -22.43 29.73
N SER A 242 17.50 -21.66 29.18
CA SER A 242 17.31 -21.50 27.73
C SER A 242 18.50 -20.81 27.06
N GLU A 243 18.62 -20.94 25.74
CA GLU A 243 19.68 -20.28 24.95
C GLU A 243 19.72 -18.76 25.20
N HIS A 244 18.55 -18.09 25.19
CA HIS A 244 18.45 -16.67 25.52
C HIS A 244 18.97 -16.35 26.93
N TRP A 245 18.61 -17.16 27.93
CA TRP A 245 19.10 -16.99 29.29
C TRP A 245 20.63 -17.16 29.38
N GLN A 246 21.17 -18.20 28.72
CA GLN A 246 22.61 -18.48 28.72
C GLN A 246 23.40 -17.33 28.11
N VAL A 247 22.96 -16.79 26.97
CA VAL A 247 23.63 -15.65 26.30
C VAL A 247 23.64 -14.42 27.20
N MET A 248 22.51 -14.06 27.82
CA MET A 248 22.45 -12.91 28.72
C MET A 248 23.35 -13.09 29.95
N VAL A 249 23.31 -14.27 30.58
CA VAL A 249 24.11 -14.54 31.77
C VAL A 249 25.60 -14.59 31.42
N ASP A 250 25.98 -15.15 30.27
CA ASP A 250 27.37 -15.17 29.83
C ASP A 250 27.91 -13.77 29.51
N TRP A 251 27.09 -12.89 28.94
CA TRP A 251 27.43 -11.48 28.78
C TRP A 251 27.67 -10.79 30.13
N LEU A 252 26.79 -11.02 31.10
CA LEU A 252 26.91 -10.49 32.46
C LEU A 252 28.14 -11.04 33.20
N ARG A 253 28.41 -12.36 33.11
CA ARG A 253 29.62 -13.00 33.67
C ARG A 253 30.91 -12.42 33.11
N LYS A 254 30.89 -11.98 31.85
CA LYS A 254 32.02 -11.28 31.21
C LYS A 254 32.12 -9.80 31.58
N GLY A 255 31.31 -9.33 32.53
CA GLY A 255 31.35 -7.96 33.06
C GLY A 255 30.41 -6.98 32.36
N ALA A 256 29.43 -7.48 31.58
CA ALA A 256 28.50 -6.67 30.80
C ALA A 256 29.21 -5.65 29.90
N LEU A 257 30.30 -6.09 29.27
CA LEU A 257 31.13 -5.22 28.42
C LEU A 257 30.33 -4.74 27.20
N ASP A 258 30.64 -3.53 26.76
CA ASP A 258 30.20 -3.02 25.46
C ASP A 258 31.06 -3.65 24.36
N ASP A 259 30.55 -3.65 23.14
CA ASP A 259 31.27 -4.22 22.01
C ASP A 259 32.44 -3.32 21.56
N PRO A 260 33.51 -3.91 21.00
CA PRO A 260 34.55 -3.15 20.32
C PRO A 260 33.99 -2.26 19.19
N LYS A 261 34.64 -1.12 18.92
CA LYS A 261 34.19 -0.18 17.87
C LYS A 261 34.18 -0.78 16.46
N ASP A 262 34.98 -1.81 16.23
CA ASP A 262 35.14 -2.57 15.00
C ASP A 262 34.28 -3.85 14.96
N VAL A 263 33.35 -4.04 15.90
CA VAL A 263 32.39 -5.15 15.85
C VAL A 263 31.65 -5.19 14.50
N ALA A 264 31.55 -6.39 13.93
CA ALA A 264 30.90 -6.59 12.65
C ALA A 264 29.43 -6.15 12.71
N LYS A 265 28.96 -5.39 11.72
CA LYS A 265 27.58 -4.86 11.69
C LYS A 265 26.76 -5.61 10.64
N PRO A 266 25.50 -5.97 10.90
CA PRO A 266 24.63 -6.50 9.86
C PRO A 266 24.45 -5.48 8.73
N GLN A 267 24.59 -5.93 7.48
CA GLN A 267 24.48 -5.11 6.27
C GLN A 267 23.31 -5.53 5.38
N LYS A 268 22.90 -6.80 5.46
CA LYS A 268 21.81 -7.37 4.66
C LYS A 268 21.16 -8.52 5.44
N LEU A 269 19.86 -8.69 5.22
CA LEU A 269 19.07 -9.82 5.71
C LEU A 269 18.44 -10.53 4.51
N GLU A 270 18.37 -11.86 4.55
CA GLU A 270 17.67 -12.68 3.55
C GLU A 270 16.71 -13.63 4.24
N LEU A 271 15.53 -13.82 3.65
CA LEU A 271 14.50 -14.76 4.10
C LEU A 271 14.31 -15.80 3.00
N PHE A 272 14.45 -17.07 3.37
CA PHE A 272 14.41 -18.20 2.45
C PHE A 272 13.31 -19.20 2.82
N PRO A 273 12.70 -19.87 1.83
CA PRO A 273 12.88 -19.67 0.37
C PRO A 273 12.24 -18.35 -0.14
N PRO A 274 12.58 -17.84 -1.34
CA PRO A 274 12.20 -16.48 -1.77
C PRO A 274 10.76 -16.33 -2.30
N GLU A 275 10.09 -17.40 -2.71
CA GLU A 275 8.68 -17.40 -3.15
C GLU A 275 7.99 -18.67 -2.62
N LEU A 276 6.72 -18.55 -2.19
CA LEU A 276 5.90 -19.68 -1.75
C LEU A 276 4.61 -19.77 -2.58
N LEU A 277 4.35 -20.94 -3.15
CA LEU A 277 3.03 -21.31 -3.67
C LEU A 277 2.57 -22.59 -2.96
N LEU A 278 1.75 -22.42 -1.93
CA LEU A 278 1.25 -23.51 -1.09
C LEU A 278 -0.12 -23.96 -1.61
N GLU A 279 -0.31 -25.26 -1.73
CA GLU A 279 -1.59 -25.86 -2.11
C GLU A 279 -2.23 -26.54 -0.90
N GLY A 280 -3.47 -26.16 -0.63
CA GLY A 280 -4.28 -26.77 0.41
C GLY A 280 -4.08 -26.20 1.81
N ASN A 281 -5.03 -26.55 2.67
CA ASN A 281 -5.07 -26.07 4.05
C ASN A 281 -4.13 -26.93 4.90
N GLY A 282 -3.24 -26.28 5.66
CA GLY A 282 -2.24 -26.96 6.49
C GLY A 282 -0.94 -27.31 5.76
N ALA A 283 -0.81 -27.04 4.46
CA ALA A 283 0.49 -27.10 3.79
C ALA A 283 1.47 -26.14 4.47
N SER A 284 2.70 -26.59 4.70
CA SER A 284 3.68 -25.85 5.48
C SER A 284 5.00 -25.67 4.75
N GLN A 285 5.74 -24.63 5.15
CA GLN A 285 7.09 -24.35 4.70
C GLN A 285 7.91 -23.80 5.86
N GLN A 286 9.04 -24.43 6.17
CA GLN A 286 10.00 -23.86 7.11
C GLN A 286 10.76 -22.71 6.44
N MET A 287 10.92 -21.61 7.17
CA MET A 287 11.70 -20.46 6.74
C MET A 287 13.06 -20.41 7.45
N THR A 288 14.07 -19.92 6.74
CA THR A 288 15.42 -19.64 7.28
C THR A 288 15.79 -18.18 7.03
N VAL A 289 16.46 -17.56 8.00
CA VAL A 289 16.87 -16.15 7.93
C VAL A 289 18.39 -16.03 8.08
N LEU A 290 19.02 -15.45 7.06
CA LEU A 290 20.47 -15.27 7.00
C LEU A 290 20.84 -13.79 7.06
N ALA A 291 21.68 -13.42 8.04
CA ALA A 291 22.25 -12.08 8.15
C ALA A 291 23.68 -12.05 7.57
N HIS A 292 23.98 -11.05 6.76
CA HIS A 292 25.32 -10.77 6.21
C HIS A 292 25.95 -9.62 6.98
N TYR A 293 27.23 -9.76 7.34
CA TYR A 293 27.94 -8.83 8.20
C TYR A 293 29.07 -8.11 7.45
N SER A 294 29.47 -6.95 7.99
CA SER A 294 30.48 -6.07 7.40
C SER A 294 31.90 -6.65 7.31
N ASP A 295 32.17 -7.75 8.00
CA ASP A 295 33.43 -8.51 7.91
C ASP A 295 33.38 -9.62 6.87
N GLY A 296 32.29 -9.71 6.09
CA GLY A 296 32.06 -10.74 5.08
C GLY A 296 31.50 -12.05 5.63
N THR A 297 31.28 -12.17 6.94
CA THR A 297 30.67 -13.36 7.54
C THR A 297 29.15 -13.37 7.36
N THR A 298 28.57 -14.56 7.44
CA THR A 298 27.12 -14.77 7.46
C THR A 298 26.73 -15.51 8.72
N ARG A 299 25.54 -15.22 9.28
CA ARG A 299 24.99 -15.99 10.40
C ARG A 299 23.52 -16.32 10.16
N ASP A 300 23.16 -17.55 10.49
CA ASP A 300 21.75 -17.89 10.70
C ASP A 300 21.24 -17.12 11.93
N VAL A 301 20.20 -16.34 11.73
CA VAL A 301 19.55 -15.53 12.77
C VAL A 301 18.07 -15.89 12.93
N THR A 302 17.64 -17.03 12.39
CA THR A 302 16.24 -17.51 12.42
C THR A 302 15.69 -17.51 13.84
N LYS A 303 16.44 -18.07 14.80
CA LYS A 303 16.04 -18.13 16.22
C LYS A 303 15.93 -16.75 16.90
N LEU A 304 16.62 -15.74 16.37
CA LEU A 304 16.63 -14.36 16.88
C LEU A 304 15.68 -13.43 16.09
N THR A 305 14.99 -13.97 15.09
CA THR A 305 14.11 -13.20 14.20
C THR A 305 12.70 -13.11 14.76
N VAL A 306 12.09 -11.94 14.64
CA VAL A 306 10.65 -11.75 14.86
C VAL A 306 9.93 -11.94 13.53
N PHE A 307 9.08 -12.96 13.44
CA PHE A 307 8.27 -13.25 12.26
C PHE A 307 6.87 -12.66 12.37
N GLN A 308 6.32 -12.23 11.24
CA GLN A 308 4.98 -11.65 11.14
C GLN A 308 4.34 -11.98 9.78
N SER A 309 3.01 -12.08 9.72
CA SER A 309 2.25 -12.14 8.46
C SER A 309 1.26 -10.99 8.41
N ASN A 310 1.09 -10.37 7.24
CA ASN A 310 0.06 -9.34 7.05
C ASN A 310 -1.33 -9.94 6.75
N ASN A 311 -1.44 -11.25 6.53
CA ASN A 311 -2.68 -11.95 6.27
C ASN A 311 -2.60 -13.39 6.80
N GLU A 312 -2.72 -13.54 8.12
CA GLU A 312 -2.68 -14.83 8.81
C GLU A 312 -3.80 -15.79 8.41
N LEU A 313 -4.92 -15.27 7.86
CA LEU A 313 -6.01 -16.12 7.35
C LEU A 313 -5.60 -16.90 6.11
N SER A 314 -4.69 -16.35 5.30
CA SER A 314 -4.16 -17.03 4.11
C SER A 314 -2.88 -17.79 4.41
N ALA A 315 -1.89 -17.15 5.03
CA ALA A 315 -0.71 -17.85 5.50
C ALA A 315 -0.24 -17.24 6.82
N SER A 316 -0.28 -18.03 7.90
CA SER A 316 0.30 -17.65 9.19
C SER A 316 1.78 -18.04 9.22
N ILE A 317 2.55 -17.39 10.09
CA ILE A 317 3.93 -17.78 10.41
C ILE A 317 4.10 -17.79 11.92
N ASP A 318 4.71 -18.85 12.45
CA ASP A 318 4.96 -18.96 13.89
C ASP A 318 6.29 -18.32 14.32
N GLU A 319 6.59 -18.39 15.62
CA GLU A 319 7.82 -17.82 16.18
C GLU A 319 9.10 -18.53 15.73
N ASN A 320 9.02 -19.75 15.18
CA ASN A 320 10.15 -20.54 14.71
C ASN A 320 10.34 -20.42 13.19
N GLY A 321 9.47 -19.65 12.52
CA GLY A 321 9.54 -19.43 11.09
C GLY A 321 8.78 -20.49 10.27
N LEU A 322 7.87 -21.26 10.86
CA LEU A 322 7.04 -22.20 10.11
C LEU A 322 5.83 -21.47 9.53
N VAL A 323 5.78 -21.36 8.20
CA VAL A 323 4.60 -20.85 7.48
C VAL A 323 3.56 -21.97 7.37
N THR A 324 2.29 -21.67 7.67
CA THR A 324 1.17 -22.61 7.52
C THR A 324 0.09 -21.99 6.64
N ALA A 325 -0.28 -22.70 5.57
CA ALA A 325 -1.35 -22.32 4.65
C ALA A 325 -2.72 -22.45 5.31
N GLY A 326 -3.58 -21.46 5.08
CA GLY A 326 -4.97 -21.41 5.53
C GLY A 326 -5.94 -21.34 4.36
N LYS A 327 -6.67 -20.23 4.26
CA LYS A 327 -7.63 -19.97 3.17
C LYS A 327 -6.92 -19.49 1.91
N ARG A 328 -7.55 -19.71 0.75
CA ARG A 328 -7.13 -19.13 -0.52
C ARG A 328 -6.86 -17.64 -0.39
N GLY A 329 -5.72 -17.20 -0.89
CA GLY A 329 -5.33 -15.79 -0.92
C GLY A 329 -3.83 -15.61 -0.98
N GLU A 330 -3.39 -14.38 -0.79
CA GLU A 330 -1.98 -14.03 -0.68
C GLU A 330 -1.70 -13.42 0.70
N ALA A 331 -0.52 -13.72 1.23
CA ALA A 331 0.03 -13.09 2.41
C ALA A 331 1.46 -12.64 2.11
N PHE A 332 1.94 -11.70 2.91
CA PHE A 332 3.34 -11.31 2.95
C PHE A 332 3.90 -11.70 4.30
N VAL A 333 4.82 -12.65 4.27
CA VAL A 333 5.50 -13.18 5.45
C VAL A 333 6.79 -12.39 5.63
N MET A 334 7.00 -11.85 6.82
CA MET A 334 8.09 -10.94 7.13
C MET A 334 8.97 -11.49 8.25
N ALA A 335 10.25 -11.18 8.15
CA ALA A 335 11.29 -11.46 9.11
C ALA A 335 11.96 -10.15 9.53
N ARG A 336 12.04 -9.90 10.83
CA ARG A 336 12.76 -8.77 11.41
C ARG A 336 13.94 -9.24 12.24
N PHE A 337 15.10 -8.65 11.94
CA PHE A 337 16.34 -8.81 12.69
C PHE A 337 17.13 -7.50 12.68
N ASN A 338 17.45 -6.96 13.86
CA ASN A 338 18.11 -5.66 14.00
C ASN A 338 17.26 -4.56 13.29
N VAL A 339 17.88 -3.64 12.54
CA VAL A 339 17.21 -2.60 11.72
C VAL A 339 16.57 -3.13 10.44
N PHE A 340 16.77 -4.41 10.11
CA PHE A 340 16.29 -4.98 8.86
C PHE A 340 14.94 -5.64 9.05
N THR A 341 14.00 -5.30 8.18
CA THR A 341 12.80 -6.09 7.92
C THR A 341 12.86 -6.53 6.47
N VAL A 342 12.66 -7.82 6.22
CA VAL A 342 12.50 -8.38 4.87
C VAL A 342 11.22 -9.18 4.84
N GLY A 343 10.67 -9.41 3.65
CA GLY A 343 9.52 -10.27 3.52
C GLY A 343 9.39 -10.83 2.13
N ILE A 344 8.58 -11.87 2.02
CA ILE A 344 8.31 -12.60 0.79
C ILE A 344 6.80 -12.79 0.62
N GLN A 345 6.40 -13.02 -0.62
CA GLN A 345 5.02 -13.35 -0.93
C GLN A 345 4.77 -14.85 -0.70
N ALA A 346 3.72 -15.15 0.06
CA ALA A 346 3.13 -16.46 0.19
C ALA A 346 1.76 -16.50 -0.50
N VAL A 347 1.60 -17.38 -1.48
CA VAL A 347 0.32 -17.61 -2.17
C VAL A 347 -0.25 -18.95 -1.72
N VAL A 348 -1.53 -18.95 -1.33
CA VAL A 348 -2.26 -20.16 -0.99
C VAL A 348 -3.37 -20.39 -2.00
N ILE A 349 -3.35 -21.56 -2.63
CA ILE A 349 -4.37 -22.02 -3.56
C ILE A 349 -5.14 -23.23 -2.99
N PRO A 350 -6.43 -23.40 -3.31
CA PRO A 350 -7.18 -24.60 -2.93
C PRO A 350 -6.57 -25.87 -3.53
N GLU A 351 -6.71 -26.99 -2.84
CA GLU A 351 -6.34 -28.31 -3.36
C GLU A 351 -7.14 -28.66 -4.61
N ASN A 352 -6.49 -29.33 -5.56
CA ASN A 352 -7.12 -29.87 -6.76
C ASN A 352 -7.87 -28.82 -7.58
N LEU A 353 -7.44 -27.55 -7.50
CA LEU A 353 -8.06 -26.45 -8.21
C LEU A 353 -7.94 -26.69 -9.72
N GLN A 354 -9.09 -26.84 -10.38
CA GLN A 354 -9.16 -26.90 -11.83
C GLN A 354 -8.90 -25.51 -12.41
N TYR A 355 -7.66 -25.28 -12.86
CA TYR A 355 -7.24 -24.02 -13.45
C TYR A 355 -6.52 -24.27 -14.77
N GLU A 356 -7.01 -23.65 -15.83
CA GLU A 356 -6.32 -23.54 -17.11
C GLU A 356 -5.95 -22.07 -17.33
N ARG A 357 -4.71 -21.82 -17.73
CA ARG A 357 -4.23 -20.45 -17.97
C ARG A 357 -4.99 -19.84 -19.15
N PRO A 358 -5.75 -18.75 -18.95
CA PRO A 358 -6.50 -18.14 -20.04
C PRO A 358 -5.56 -17.55 -21.12
N ALA A 359 -5.82 -17.86 -22.39
CA ALA A 359 -5.13 -17.28 -23.54
C ALA A 359 -5.72 -15.90 -23.90
N LEU A 360 -5.51 -14.91 -23.03
CA LEU A 360 -6.04 -13.55 -23.21
C LEU A 360 -5.03 -12.65 -23.97
N PRO A 361 -5.49 -11.83 -24.94
CA PRO A 361 -4.62 -10.87 -25.60
C PRO A 361 -4.19 -9.76 -24.63
N ALA A 362 -2.92 -9.35 -24.70
CA ALA A 362 -2.40 -8.18 -24.00
C ALA A 362 -2.40 -6.96 -24.94
N ASN A 363 -2.95 -5.83 -24.50
CA ASN A 363 -2.87 -4.58 -25.28
C ASN A 363 -1.49 -3.94 -25.14
N ASN A 364 -0.88 -4.07 -23.95
CA ASN A 364 0.47 -3.60 -23.67
C ASN A 364 1.12 -4.37 -22.51
N TYR A 365 2.25 -3.86 -22.01
CA TYR A 365 3.04 -4.47 -20.93
C TYR A 365 2.30 -4.56 -19.60
N VAL A 366 1.33 -3.67 -19.33
CA VAL A 366 0.51 -3.71 -18.09
C VAL A 366 -0.23 -5.04 -18.05
N ASP A 367 -0.87 -5.40 -19.15
CA ASP A 367 -1.69 -6.61 -19.22
C ASP A 367 -0.85 -7.86 -19.07
N ALA A 368 0.33 -7.92 -19.69
CA ALA A 368 1.23 -9.05 -19.53
C ALA A 368 1.59 -9.29 -18.04
N LEU A 369 1.96 -8.23 -17.32
CA LEU A 369 2.35 -8.33 -15.91
C LEU A 369 1.18 -8.61 -14.98
N VAL A 370 -0.02 -8.11 -15.30
CA VAL A 370 -1.25 -8.45 -14.58
C VAL A 370 -1.65 -9.91 -14.85
N HIS A 371 -1.56 -10.38 -16.11
CA HIS A 371 -1.86 -11.77 -16.46
C HIS A 371 -0.92 -12.75 -15.75
N GLU A 372 0.39 -12.47 -15.69
CA GLU A 372 1.32 -13.32 -14.93
C GLU A 372 0.97 -13.36 -13.44
N LYS A 373 0.64 -12.20 -12.85
CA LYS A 373 0.25 -12.13 -11.45
C LYS A 373 -1.03 -12.93 -11.16
N LEU A 374 -2.07 -12.75 -11.96
CA LEU A 374 -3.32 -13.49 -11.83
C LEU A 374 -3.13 -14.98 -12.10
N HIS A 375 -2.22 -15.33 -13.01
CA HIS A 375 -1.83 -16.71 -13.24
C HIS A 375 -1.25 -17.34 -11.98
N LYS A 376 -0.25 -16.72 -11.33
CA LYS A 376 0.32 -17.21 -10.06
C LYS A 376 -0.75 -17.43 -8.98
N LEU A 377 -1.77 -16.56 -8.91
CA LEU A 377 -2.89 -16.67 -7.97
C LEU A 377 -4.00 -17.64 -8.41
N ARG A 378 -3.88 -18.23 -9.60
CA ARG A 378 -4.92 -19.05 -10.24
C ARG A 378 -6.27 -18.33 -10.32
N ILE A 379 -6.24 -17.03 -10.61
CA ILE A 379 -7.40 -16.17 -10.80
C ILE A 379 -7.61 -15.95 -12.30
N ILE A 380 -8.86 -16.06 -12.74
CA ILE A 380 -9.29 -15.73 -14.11
C ILE A 380 -9.80 -14.29 -14.11
N GLN A 381 -9.25 -13.50 -15.02
CA GLN A 381 -9.66 -12.11 -15.22
C GLN A 381 -11.09 -12.03 -15.76
N SER A 382 -11.84 -10.98 -15.40
CA SER A 382 -13.16 -10.70 -15.96
C SER A 382 -13.10 -10.38 -17.46
N GLY A 383 -14.25 -10.44 -18.14
CA GLY A 383 -14.38 -10.00 -19.52
C GLY A 383 -14.17 -8.49 -19.69
N LEU A 384 -14.08 -8.01 -20.94
CA LEU A 384 -14.06 -6.57 -21.25
C LEU A 384 -15.40 -5.91 -20.93
N CYS A 385 -15.37 -4.63 -20.57
CA CYS A 385 -16.56 -3.80 -20.51
C CYS A 385 -17.06 -3.44 -21.92
N SER A 386 -18.36 -3.11 -22.01
CA SER A 386 -18.95 -2.63 -23.27
C SER A 386 -18.37 -1.27 -23.67
N ASP A 387 -18.63 -0.86 -24.89
CA ASP A 387 -18.17 0.43 -25.41
C ASP A 387 -18.82 1.60 -24.68
N GLU A 388 -20.07 1.49 -24.26
CA GLU A 388 -20.76 2.52 -23.48
C GLU A 388 -20.15 2.68 -22.09
N VAL A 389 -19.83 1.56 -21.43
CA VAL A 389 -19.15 1.56 -20.13
C VAL A 389 -17.75 2.16 -20.27
N PHE A 390 -16.99 1.75 -21.29
CA PHE A 390 -15.67 2.31 -21.56
C PHE A 390 -15.74 3.82 -21.79
N LEU A 391 -16.65 4.27 -22.66
CA LEU A 391 -16.85 5.68 -22.99
C LEU A 391 -17.15 6.50 -21.73
N ARG A 392 -18.09 6.05 -20.90
CA ARG A 392 -18.41 6.71 -19.64
C ARG A 392 -17.21 6.75 -18.71
N ARG A 393 -16.56 5.61 -18.50
CA ARG A 393 -15.43 5.45 -17.56
C ARG A 393 -14.28 6.36 -17.91
N VAL A 394 -13.85 6.37 -19.17
CA VAL A 394 -12.71 7.16 -19.63
C VAL A 394 -13.02 8.66 -19.58
N PHE A 395 -14.25 9.08 -19.87
CA PHE A 395 -14.64 10.48 -19.71
C PHE A 395 -14.61 10.91 -18.23
N LEU A 396 -15.19 10.12 -17.33
CA LEU A 396 -15.19 10.43 -15.90
C LEU A 396 -13.77 10.48 -15.33
N ASP A 397 -12.92 9.53 -15.69
CA ASP A 397 -11.55 9.47 -15.15
C ASP A 397 -10.61 10.53 -15.76
N VAL A 398 -10.68 10.75 -17.07
CA VAL A 398 -9.72 11.62 -17.77
C VAL A 398 -10.15 13.08 -17.74
N VAL A 399 -11.46 13.37 -17.78
CA VAL A 399 -11.97 14.75 -17.87
C VAL A 399 -12.95 15.15 -16.76
N GLY A 400 -13.37 14.22 -15.89
CA GLY A 400 -14.27 14.52 -14.77
C GLY A 400 -15.68 14.94 -15.17
N MET A 401 -16.14 14.55 -16.36
CA MET A 401 -17.45 14.93 -16.92
C MET A 401 -18.06 13.73 -17.64
N THR A 402 -19.36 13.75 -17.93
CA THR A 402 -19.99 12.74 -18.79
C THR A 402 -19.81 13.09 -20.27
N PRO A 403 -19.73 12.11 -21.18
CA PRO A 403 -19.74 12.37 -22.61
C PRO A 403 -21.03 13.08 -23.01
N LYS A 404 -20.94 14.01 -23.98
CA LYS A 404 -22.12 14.59 -24.59
C LYS A 404 -22.74 13.60 -25.58
N LYS A 405 -23.96 13.89 -26.04
CA LYS A 405 -24.62 13.05 -27.04
C LYS A 405 -23.79 12.94 -28.33
N GLU A 406 -23.15 14.04 -28.75
CA GLU A 406 -22.32 14.05 -29.95
C GLU A 406 -21.08 13.15 -29.80
N ASP A 407 -20.51 13.09 -28.59
CA ASP A 407 -19.39 12.20 -28.27
C ASP A 407 -19.85 10.72 -28.35
N TYR A 408 -21.03 10.43 -27.78
CA TYR A 408 -21.64 9.09 -27.85
C TYR A 408 -21.92 8.66 -29.29
N ASP A 409 -22.62 9.50 -30.07
CA ASP A 409 -22.99 9.17 -31.45
C ASP A 409 -21.74 8.90 -32.29
N ARG A 410 -20.71 9.76 -32.17
CA ARG A 410 -19.44 9.60 -32.88
C ARG A 410 -18.72 8.31 -32.50
N PHE A 411 -18.63 7.99 -31.21
CA PHE A 411 -17.94 6.79 -30.73
C PHE A 411 -18.71 5.50 -31.07
N ALA A 412 -20.04 5.55 -31.05
CA ALA A 412 -20.89 4.43 -31.43
C ALA A 412 -20.85 4.14 -32.95
N MET A 413 -20.72 5.19 -33.78
CA MET A 413 -20.60 5.05 -35.24
C MET A 413 -19.19 4.65 -35.70
N ASP A 414 -18.16 4.85 -34.88
CA ASP A 414 -16.80 4.43 -35.21
C ASP A 414 -16.65 2.89 -35.04
N SER A 415 -16.31 2.22 -36.15
CA SER A 415 -16.04 0.78 -36.21
C SER A 415 -14.56 0.46 -36.27
N SER A 416 -13.68 1.47 -36.18
CA SER A 416 -12.23 1.26 -36.22
C SER A 416 -11.78 0.42 -35.01
N PRO A 417 -10.86 -0.55 -35.21
CA PRO A 417 -10.37 -1.38 -34.11
C PRO A 417 -9.60 -0.59 -33.04
N ASP A 418 -9.09 0.59 -33.38
CA ASP A 418 -8.34 1.51 -32.53
C ASP A 418 -9.17 2.68 -31.97
N LYS A 419 -10.51 2.66 -32.09
CA LYS A 419 -11.38 3.78 -31.67
C LYS A 419 -11.22 4.16 -30.19
N ARG A 420 -10.97 3.18 -29.31
CA ARG A 420 -10.72 3.41 -27.88
C ARG A 420 -9.43 4.20 -27.67
N THR A 421 -8.37 3.84 -28.39
CA THR A 421 -7.07 4.53 -28.37
C THR A 421 -7.20 5.96 -28.91
N LYS A 422 -7.88 6.15 -30.04
CA LYS A 422 -8.16 7.48 -30.61
C LYS A 422 -8.89 8.38 -29.62
N LEU A 423 -9.91 7.84 -28.93
CA LEU A 423 -10.65 8.59 -27.92
C LEU A 423 -9.76 8.97 -26.72
N ILE A 424 -8.93 8.06 -26.22
CA ILE A 424 -7.96 8.35 -25.16
C ILE A 424 -7.05 9.51 -25.57
N ASP A 425 -6.48 9.46 -26.78
CA ASP A 425 -5.56 10.48 -27.29
C ASP A 425 -6.25 11.85 -27.42
N GLU A 426 -7.51 11.89 -27.80
CA GLU A 426 -8.31 13.12 -27.81
C GLU A 426 -8.52 13.67 -26.38
N LEU A 427 -8.94 12.82 -25.44
CA LEU A 427 -9.27 13.23 -24.08
C LEU A 427 -8.06 13.77 -23.32
N LEU A 428 -6.87 13.20 -23.52
CA LEU A 428 -5.61 13.68 -22.91
C LEU A 428 -5.18 15.08 -23.39
N ASN A 429 -5.74 15.54 -24.50
CA ASN A 429 -5.49 16.88 -25.04
C ASN A 429 -6.58 17.89 -24.65
N ARG A 430 -7.62 17.47 -23.93
CA ARG A 430 -8.63 18.39 -23.41
C ARG A 430 -8.12 19.15 -22.19
N LYS A 431 -8.55 20.40 -22.05
CA LYS A 431 -8.20 21.24 -20.89
C LYS A 431 -8.66 20.61 -19.57
N GLU A 432 -9.75 19.85 -19.60
CA GLU A 432 -10.31 19.15 -18.46
C GLU A 432 -9.34 18.13 -17.86
N PHE A 433 -8.51 17.48 -18.68
CA PHE A 433 -7.45 16.60 -18.19
C PHE A 433 -6.48 17.36 -17.28
N THR A 434 -6.07 18.56 -17.71
CA THR A 434 -5.23 19.43 -16.87
C THR A 434 -5.95 19.81 -15.59
N GLU A 435 -7.23 20.20 -15.66
CA GLU A 435 -8.00 20.62 -14.47
C GLU A 435 -8.10 19.52 -13.41
N ILE A 436 -8.31 18.27 -13.81
CA ILE A 436 -8.36 17.11 -12.89
C ILE A 436 -7.02 16.91 -12.19
N TRP A 437 -5.92 16.91 -12.95
CA TRP A 437 -4.61 16.68 -12.36
C TRP A 437 -4.10 17.86 -11.53
N VAL A 438 -4.44 19.09 -11.91
CA VAL A 438 -4.17 20.27 -11.07
C VAL A 438 -4.92 20.17 -9.75
N MET A 439 -6.19 19.76 -9.74
CA MET A 439 -6.95 19.57 -8.50
C MET A 439 -6.27 18.52 -7.61
N LYS A 440 -5.86 17.37 -8.17
CA LYS A 440 -5.19 16.28 -7.44
C LYS A 440 -3.84 16.72 -6.87
N PHE A 441 -2.98 17.35 -7.67
CA PHE A 441 -1.69 17.84 -7.19
C PHE A 441 -1.85 19.02 -6.22
N ALA A 442 -2.90 19.85 -6.36
CA ALA A 442 -3.18 20.90 -5.40
C ALA A 442 -3.52 20.36 -4.00
N GLU A 443 -4.13 19.17 -3.91
CA GLU A 443 -4.34 18.45 -2.64
C GLU A 443 -3.00 18.02 -2.04
N LEU A 444 -2.17 17.33 -2.82
CA LEU A 444 -0.84 16.87 -2.38
C LEU A 444 0.11 18.02 -2.02
N LEU A 445 -0.07 19.19 -2.62
CA LEU A 445 0.73 20.39 -2.38
C LEU A 445 0.09 21.37 -1.38
N GLN A 446 -1.00 20.95 -0.71
CA GLN A 446 -1.70 21.72 0.32
C GLN A 446 -2.05 23.16 -0.13
N ILE A 447 -2.52 23.32 -1.37
CA ILE A 447 -2.83 24.65 -1.92
C ILE A 447 -4.14 25.16 -1.29
N GLN A 448 -3.98 25.97 -0.24
CA GLN A 448 -5.06 26.61 0.49
C GLN A 448 -4.63 27.95 1.08
N THR A 449 -5.61 28.78 1.45
CA THR A 449 -5.37 29.96 2.28
C THR A 449 -5.04 29.58 3.71
N ASP A 450 -4.14 30.32 4.34
CA ASP A 450 -3.86 30.22 5.77
C ASP A 450 -3.30 31.53 6.34
N ASP A 451 -4.13 32.26 7.09
CA ASP A 451 -3.76 33.54 7.69
C ASP A 451 -2.62 33.39 8.71
N ASN A 452 -2.53 32.26 9.43
CA ASN A 452 -1.46 32.03 10.41
C ASN A 452 -0.09 31.89 9.76
N GLN A 453 -0.06 31.27 8.58
CA GLN A 453 1.16 31.08 7.80
C GLN A 453 1.40 32.21 6.80
N GLY A 454 0.51 33.20 6.68
CA GLY A 454 0.62 34.29 5.70
C GLY A 454 0.27 33.88 4.26
N MET A 455 -0.40 32.75 4.08
CA MET A 455 -0.94 32.27 2.80
C MET A 455 -2.21 33.02 2.44
N SER A 456 -2.06 34.22 1.86
CA SER A 456 -3.20 35.00 1.37
C SER A 456 -3.91 34.35 0.17
N TYR A 457 -5.15 34.76 -0.10
CA TYR A 457 -5.88 34.31 -1.29
C TYR A 457 -5.13 34.57 -2.60
N LYS A 458 -4.43 35.71 -2.70
CA LYS A 458 -3.61 36.05 -3.87
C LYS A 458 -2.44 35.06 -4.05
N ALA A 459 -1.71 34.74 -2.97
CA ALA A 459 -0.63 33.75 -2.99
C ALA A 459 -1.16 32.37 -3.44
N THR A 460 -2.27 31.94 -2.85
CA THR A 460 -2.94 30.67 -3.17
C THR A 460 -3.31 30.58 -4.65
N LEU A 461 -3.93 31.63 -5.19
CA LEU A 461 -4.33 31.67 -6.60
C LEU A 461 -3.13 31.66 -7.56
N LEU A 462 -2.07 32.41 -7.24
CA LEU A 462 -0.85 32.44 -8.04
C LEU A 462 -0.15 31.08 -8.03
N TYR A 463 -0.10 30.41 -6.88
CA TYR A 463 0.50 29.09 -6.75
C TYR A 463 -0.29 28.02 -7.52
N PHE A 464 -1.63 28.04 -7.40
CA PHE A 464 -2.51 27.18 -8.18
C PHE A 464 -2.34 27.39 -9.69
N ASN A 465 -2.26 28.65 -10.15
CA ASN A 465 -2.07 28.96 -11.56
C ASN A 465 -0.68 28.53 -12.07
N TRP A 466 0.37 28.67 -11.26
CA TRP A 466 1.69 28.14 -11.62
C TRP A 466 1.64 26.63 -11.87
N LEU A 467 1.01 25.87 -10.97
CA LEU A 467 0.85 24.42 -11.14
C LEU A 467 0.04 24.09 -12.40
N LYS A 468 -1.05 24.83 -12.61
CA LYS A 468 -1.88 24.72 -13.82
C LYS A 468 -1.07 24.95 -15.09
N ASP A 469 -0.26 26.00 -15.13
CA ASP A 469 0.56 26.31 -16.30
C ASP A 469 1.59 25.21 -16.58
N ARG A 470 2.20 24.62 -15.55
CA ARG A 470 3.15 23.50 -15.72
C ARG A 470 2.50 22.26 -16.30
N ILE A 471 1.36 21.84 -15.74
CA ILE A 471 0.64 20.66 -16.21
C ILE A 471 0.06 20.90 -17.61
N ALA A 472 -0.50 22.09 -17.89
CA ALA A 472 -1.06 22.45 -19.20
C ALA A 472 -0.01 22.37 -20.32
N ASN A 473 1.22 22.80 -20.03
CA ASN A 473 2.33 22.78 -20.99
C ASN A 473 3.07 21.44 -21.06
N ASN A 474 2.55 20.38 -20.41
CA ASN A 474 3.17 19.06 -20.34
C ASN A 474 4.64 19.11 -19.88
N VAL A 475 4.95 19.98 -18.92
CA VAL A 475 6.28 20.04 -18.31
C VAL A 475 6.54 18.69 -17.61
N PRO A 476 7.70 18.05 -17.85
CA PRO A 476 8.07 16.81 -17.16
C PRO A 476 7.94 16.89 -15.64
N MET A 477 7.40 15.85 -15.01
CA MET A 477 7.14 15.88 -13.56
C MET A 477 8.40 16.08 -12.71
N ASP A 478 9.53 15.52 -13.15
CA ASP A 478 10.83 15.71 -12.51
C ASP A 478 11.29 17.18 -12.53
N GLN A 479 11.03 17.90 -13.62
CA GLN A 479 11.30 19.33 -13.72
C GLN A 479 10.37 20.15 -12.82
N ILE A 480 9.08 19.83 -12.77
CA ILE A 480 8.12 20.51 -11.88
C ILE A 480 8.58 20.39 -10.42
N VAL A 481 8.99 19.19 -10.00
CA VAL A 481 9.45 18.95 -8.62
C VAL A 481 10.77 19.65 -8.34
N ARG A 482 11.72 19.65 -9.28
CA ARG A 482 12.97 20.41 -9.14
C ARG A 482 12.70 21.90 -9.00
N GLU A 483 11.88 22.49 -9.87
CA GLU A 483 11.50 23.90 -9.78
C GLU A 483 10.84 24.24 -8.44
N LEU A 484 9.98 23.35 -7.94
CA LEU A 484 9.27 23.54 -6.67
C LEU A 484 10.24 23.58 -5.48
N LEU A 485 11.10 22.56 -5.35
CA LEU A 485 12.00 22.39 -4.20
C LEU A 485 13.18 23.38 -4.22
N THR A 486 13.62 23.83 -5.39
CA THR A 486 14.72 24.81 -5.49
C THR A 486 14.24 26.25 -5.50
N SER A 487 12.92 26.46 -5.50
CA SER A 487 12.30 27.79 -5.63
C SER A 487 12.87 28.82 -4.65
N THR A 488 13.14 30.02 -5.16
CA THR A 488 13.56 31.21 -4.40
C THR A 488 12.90 32.46 -4.98
N GLY A 489 12.85 33.55 -4.20
CA GLY A 489 12.20 34.80 -4.59
C GLY A 489 10.92 35.08 -3.80
N GLY A 490 10.19 36.12 -4.23
CA GLY A 490 8.94 36.54 -3.60
C GLY A 490 7.77 35.60 -3.93
N THR A 491 6.90 35.34 -2.96
CA THR A 491 5.73 34.45 -3.10
C THR A 491 4.70 34.92 -4.13
N PHE A 492 4.74 36.17 -4.58
CA PHE A 492 3.93 36.63 -5.71
C PHE A 492 4.69 36.62 -7.03
N VAL A 493 5.98 36.92 -7.02
CA VAL A 493 6.82 36.98 -8.22
C VAL A 493 7.20 35.58 -8.72
N ASN A 494 7.56 34.68 -7.81
CA ASN A 494 7.83 33.26 -8.08
C ASN A 494 6.85 32.39 -7.28
N PRO A 495 5.66 32.08 -7.81
CA PRO A 495 4.59 31.44 -7.03
C PRO A 495 4.91 30.04 -6.51
N SER A 496 5.88 29.33 -7.10
CA SER A 496 6.34 28.02 -6.59
C SER A 496 6.91 28.11 -5.16
N THR A 497 7.44 29.28 -4.78
CA THR A 497 7.94 29.52 -3.41
C THR A 497 6.86 29.45 -2.33
N ASN A 498 5.58 29.51 -2.70
CA ASN A 498 4.48 29.29 -1.74
C ASN A 498 4.49 27.88 -1.13
N TYR A 499 5.18 26.90 -1.72
CA TYR A 499 5.43 25.61 -1.08
C TYR A 499 6.06 25.77 0.32
N TYR A 500 7.01 26.70 0.45
CA TYR A 500 7.66 27.05 1.72
C TYR A 500 6.88 28.05 2.56
N GLN A 501 5.73 28.53 2.09
CA GLN A 501 4.86 29.42 2.83
C GLN A 501 3.66 28.67 3.41
N VAL A 502 3.15 27.66 2.70
CA VAL A 502 2.09 26.75 3.18
C VAL A 502 2.54 26.02 4.44
N GLU A 503 3.78 25.50 4.44
CA GLU A 503 4.41 24.92 5.61
C GLU A 503 5.72 25.65 5.94
N ARG A 504 5.87 26.08 7.19
CA ARG A 504 7.02 26.86 7.67
C ARG A 504 7.92 26.07 8.61
N ASP A 505 7.46 24.96 9.16
CA ASP A 505 8.26 24.01 9.93
C ASP A 505 9.10 23.12 8.99
N ASN A 506 10.42 23.16 9.16
CA ASN A 506 11.34 22.39 8.32
C ASN A 506 11.17 20.88 8.51
N LEU A 507 10.85 20.40 9.71
CA LEU A 507 10.57 18.99 9.96
C LEU A 507 9.29 18.58 9.22
N LYS A 508 8.25 19.42 9.25
CA LYS A 508 7.02 19.12 8.53
C LYS A 508 7.18 19.16 7.00
N ILE A 509 7.97 20.09 6.48
CA ILE A 509 8.40 20.08 5.06
C ILE A 509 9.10 18.76 4.71
N THR A 510 10.00 18.29 5.59
CA THR A 510 10.76 17.05 5.39
C THR A 510 9.82 15.85 5.25
N GLU A 511 8.84 15.74 6.16
CA GLU A 511 7.80 14.70 6.11
C GLU A 511 6.97 14.79 4.83
N ASN A 512 6.52 16.01 4.47
CA ASN A 512 5.69 16.23 3.30
C ASN A 512 6.42 15.89 1.99
N VAL A 513 7.71 16.21 1.88
CA VAL A 513 8.53 15.85 0.71
C VAL A 513 8.67 14.33 0.58
N ALA A 514 8.94 13.64 1.69
CA ALA A 514 9.04 12.17 1.69
C ALA A 514 7.71 11.51 1.31
N GLN A 515 6.59 12.00 1.88
CA GLN A 515 5.28 11.43 1.65
C GLN A 515 4.76 11.70 0.23
N VAL A 516 4.82 12.95 -0.24
CA VAL A 516 4.25 13.35 -1.54
C VAL A 516 5.06 12.79 -2.71
N PHE A 517 6.39 12.83 -2.64
CA PHE A 517 7.23 12.51 -3.80
C PHE A 517 7.86 11.12 -3.73
N MET A 518 8.01 10.52 -2.56
CA MET A 518 8.55 9.17 -2.41
C MET A 518 7.53 8.16 -1.86
N GLY A 519 6.32 8.60 -1.50
CA GLY A 519 5.26 7.73 -0.97
C GLY A 519 5.55 7.23 0.44
N MET A 520 6.44 7.90 1.19
CA MET A 520 6.98 7.38 2.45
C MET A 520 6.54 8.19 3.67
N ARG A 521 6.09 7.49 4.71
CA ARG A 521 5.72 8.08 6.00
C ARG A 521 6.86 7.95 7.00
N ILE A 522 7.64 9.01 7.17
CA ILE A 522 8.81 9.02 8.05
C ILE A 522 8.55 9.68 9.41
N GLN A 523 7.32 10.10 9.71
CA GLN A 523 6.99 10.89 10.91
C GLN A 523 7.30 10.15 12.20
N CYS A 524 7.09 8.83 12.25
CA CYS A 524 7.44 8.05 13.43
C CYS A 524 8.94 8.14 13.74
N ALA A 525 9.79 8.21 12.70
CA ALA A 525 11.24 8.34 12.81
C ALA A 525 11.69 9.65 13.51
N GLN A 526 10.81 10.65 13.63
CA GLN A 526 11.12 11.90 14.33
C GLN A 526 11.46 11.67 15.80
N CYS A 527 10.71 10.81 16.49
CA CYS A 527 10.84 10.61 17.94
C CYS A 527 11.64 9.34 18.29
N HIS A 528 11.55 8.30 17.47
CA HIS A 528 12.24 7.03 17.61
C HIS A 528 12.38 6.39 16.22
N ASN A 529 13.33 5.49 15.99
CA ASN A 529 13.40 4.75 14.73
C ASN A 529 12.06 4.08 14.36
N HIS A 530 11.73 4.02 13.07
CA HIS A 530 10.40 3.65 12.58
C HIS A 530 10.02 2.20 12.95
N PRO A 531 8.81 1.96 13.49
CA PRO A 531 8.44 0.66 14.05
C PRO A 531 8.14 -0.42 12.99
N PHE A 532 7.85 -0.02 11.76
CA PHE A 532 7.40 -0.91 10.67
C PHE A 532 8.20 -0.74 9.38
N ASP A 533 9.31 0.00 9.45
CA ASP A 533 10.12 0.38 8.30
C ASP A 533 11.57 0.60 8.74
N GLN A 534 12.49 0.72 7.79
CA GLN A 534 13.94 0.79 8.02
C GLN A 534 14.44 2.18 8.47
N TRP A 535 13.58 3.19 8.50
CA TRP A 535 14.00 4.58 8.73
C TRP A 535 14.41 4.83 10.18
N THR A 536 15.65 5.27 10.38
CA THR A 536 16.15 5.64 11.71
C THR A 536 15.90 7.12 12.02
N GLN A 537 15.94 7.48 13.30
CA GLN A 537 15.92 8.87 13.75
C GLN A 537 17.10 9.66 13.16
N ASN A 538 18.26 9.01 13.00
CA ASN A 538 19.39 9.60 12.31
C ASN A 538 19.08 9.91 10.85
N ASP A 539 18.45 8.99 10.12
CA ASP A 539 18.05 9.22 8.72
C ASP A 539 17.02 10.37 8.62
N TYR A 540 16.06 10.42 9.54
CA TYR A 540 15.07 11.49 9.60
C TYR A 540 15.71 12.88 9.72
N TYR A 541 16.57 13.08 10.72
CA TYR A 541 17.19 14.39 10.95
C TYR A 541 18.29 14.71 9.94
N SER A 542 18.97 13.71 9.38
CA SER A 542 19.92 13.91 8.27
C SER A 542 19.18 14.33 6.99
N PHE A 543 18.03 13.73 6.70
CA PHE A 543 17.20 14.16 5.57
C PHE A 543 16.62 15.56 5.82
N ALA A 544 16.19 15.87 7.04
CA ALA A 544 15.69 17.19 7.39
C ALA A 544 16.75 18.30 7.18
N SER A 545 18.04 17.97 7.35
CA SER A 545 19.14 18.93 7.16
C SER A 545 19.26 19.51 5.76
N PHE A 546 18.56 18.97 4.75
CA PHE A 546 18.43 19.61 3.44
C PHE A 546 17.59 20.90 3.49
N PHE A 547 16.65 21.01 4.43
CA PHE A 547 15.76 22.16 4.57
C PHE A 547 16.21 23.17 5.63
N SER A 548 17.30 22.89 6.35
CA SER A 548 17.79 23.73 7.46
C SER A 548 18.19 25.15 7.03
N GLN A 549 18.47 25.35 5.74
CA GLN A 549 18.93 26.63 5.18
C GLN A 549 17.79 27.49 4.58
N VAL A 550 16.53 27.04 4.66
CA VAL A 550 15.39 27.82 4.16
C VAL A 550 15.22 29.11 4.97
N GLY A 551 15.45 30.24 4.30
CA GLY A 551 15.28 31.58 4.82
C GLY A 551 13.99 32.22 4.32
N ARG A 552 13.40 33.04 5.19
CA ARG A 552 12.19 33.82 4.91
C ARG A 552 12.42 35.25 5.37
N LYS A 553 12.07 36.24 4.55
CA LYS A 553 12.02 37.66 4.93
C LYS A 553 10.80 38.31 4.29
N ARG A 554 10.32 39.42 4.85
CA ARG A 554 9.16 40.13 4.31
C ARG A 554 9.48 40.79 2.97
N GLY A 555 8.55 40.72 2.03
CA GLY A 555 8.60 41.43 0.75
C GLY A 555 8.18 42.89 0.86
N ALA A 556 8.07 43.57 -0.28
CA ALA A 556 7.56 44.94 -0.33
C ALA A 556 6.05 45.01 -0.01
N ASP A 557 5.26 44.05 -0.52
CA ASP A 557 3.88 43.86 -0.08
C ASP A 557 3.88 43.15 1.30
N PRO A 558 3.13 43.65 2.30
CA PRO A 558 2.96 43.00 3.60
C PRO A 558 2.59 41.52 3.58
N ARG A 559 1.91 41.07 2.52
CA ARG A 559 1.42 39.70 2.33
C ARG A 559 2.38 38.83 1.53
N GLU A 560 3.49 39.40 1.06
CA GLU A 560 4.52 38.68 0.31
C GLU A 560 5.68 38.32 1.23
N SER A 561 6.16 37.08 1.11
CA SER A 561 7.40 36.61 1.72
C SER A 561 8.42 36.33 0.63
N ILE A 562 9.69 36.64 0.89
CA ILE A 562 10.81 36.27 0.03
C ILE A 562 11.48 35.04 0.64
N ILE A 563 11.46 33.94 -0.11
CA ILE A 563 12.15 32.70 0.21
C ILE A 563 13.55 32.76 -0.38
N TYR A 564 14.57 32.43 0.41
CA TYR A 564 15.97 32.45 -0.03
C TYR A 564 16.77 31.41 0.73
N ASN A 565 17.93 31.03 0.21
CA ASN A 565 18.87 30.18 0.92
C ASN A 565 19.75 31.03 1.85
N ARG A 566 19.75 30.72 3.15
CA ARG A 566 20.57 31.40 4.18
C ARG A 566 22.07 31.09 4.07
N LYS A 567 22.44 30.03 3.35
CA LYS A 567 23.79 29.45 3.24
C LYS A 567 24.38 28.96 4.57
N SER A 568 23.55 28.93 5.62
CA SER A 568 23.88 28.47 6.96
C SER A 568 22.63 27.91 7.63
N GLY A 569 22.81 26.99 8.59
CA GLY A 569 21.72 26.32 9.28
C GLY A 569 21.98 24.83 9.46
N GLU A 570 21.73 24.34 10.66
CA GLU A 570 21.92 22.94 11.05
C GLU A 570 20.67 22.44 11.75
N ILE A 571 20.42 21.13 11.64
CA ILE A 571 19.42 20.43 12.44
C ILE A 571 20.19 19.48 13.35
N ASN A 572 19.92 19.60 14.65
CA ASN A 572 20.58 18.78 15.66
C ASN A 572 19.73 17.56 15.99
N HIS A 573 20.38 16.43 16.23
CA HIS A 573 19.70 15.25 16.75
C HIS A 573 19.10 15.55 18.14
N PRO A 574 17.86 15.11 18.44
CA PRO A 574 17.18 15.44 19.69
C PRO A 574 17.84 14.81 20.92
N ILE A 575 18.52 13.67 20.77
CA ILE A 575 19.18 12.96 21.88
C ILE A 575 20.56 13.58 22.20
N HIS A 576 21.54 13.43 21.31
CA HIS A 576 22.93 13.86 21.58
C HIS A 576 23.21 15.33 21.24
N LYS A 577 22.22 16.09 20.72
CA LYS A 577 22.31 17.53 20.42
C LYS A 577 23.45 17.93 19.46
N LYS A 578 23.91 16.99 18.62
CA LYS A 578 24.94 17.27 17.60
C LYS A 578 24.28 17.53 16.24
N PRO A 579 24.89 18.38 15.38
CA PRO A 579 24.44 18.60 14.02
C PRO A 579 24.39 17.29 13.21
N MET A 580 23.31 17.10 12.45
CA MET A 580 23.15 15.97 11.54
C MET A 580 23.56 16.41 10.13
N PRO A 581 24.59 15.80 9.52
CA PRO A 581 24.96 16.11 8.13
C PRO A 581 23.84 15.66 7.17
N PRO A 582 23.61 16.35 6.04
CA PRO A 582 22.61 15.92 5.08
C PRO A 582 22.89 14.53 4.51
N LYS A 583 21.86 13.70 4.41
CA LYS A 583 21.93 12.35 3.83
C LYS A 583 20.61 12.03 3.14
N PHE A 584 20.67 11.44 1.95
CA PHE A 584 19.47 11.00 1.24
C PHE A 584 18.77 9.85 1.97
N LEU A 585 17.44 9.80 1.95
CA LEU A 585 16.70 8.66 2.50
C LEU A 585 16.99 7.41 1.67
N GLY A 586 17.55 6.39 2.32
CA GLY A 586 17.91 5.13 1.67
C GLY A 586 19.08 5.26 0.68
N GLY A 587 19.81 6.38 0.70
CA GLY A 587 20.94 6.65 -0.18
C GLY A 587 22.18 7.12 0.57
N GLU A 588 23.20 7.47 -0.20
CA GLU A 588 24.48 7.95 0.31
C GLU A 588 24.40 9.38 0.88
N ALA A 589 25.40 9.74 1.68
CA ALA A 589 25.61 11.13 2.05
C ALA A 589 26.23 11.89 0.86
N PRO A 590 25.57 12.92 0.30
CA PRO A 590 26.14 13.66 -0.81
C PRO A 590 27.35 14.50 -0.39
N GLU A 591 28.27 14.73 -1.32
CA GLU A 591 29.26 15.79 -1.17
C GLU A 591 28.56 17.15 -1.25
N ILE A 592 28.78 18.01 -0.26
CA ILE A 592 28.20 19.36 -0.21
C ILE A 592 29.34 20.37 -0.08
N LYS A 593 29.54 21.19 -1.12
CA LYS A 593 30.57 22.21 -1.12
C LYS A 593 30.08 23.45 -0.38
N SER A 594 31.03 24.25 0.09
CA SER A 594 30.72 25.49 0.80
C SER A 594 29.95 26.44 -0.12
N GLY A 595 28.74 26.84 0.31
CA GLY A 595 27.87 27.75 -0.43
C GLY A 595 26.83 27.08 -1.32
N ASP A 596 26.86 25.76 -1.48
CA ASP A 596 25.86 25.01 -2.24
C ASP A 596 24.46 25.13 -1.61
N ASP A 597 23.41 25.13 -2.45
CA ASP A 597 22.04 24.96 -1.97
C ASP A 597 21.74 23.48 -1.77
N ARG A 598 21.60 23.11 -0.50
CA ARG A 598 21.24 21.74 -0.10
C ARG A 598 19.95 21.26 -0.75
N ARG A 599 19.00 22.15 -1.02
CA ARG A 599 17.73 21.81 -1.69
C ARG A 599 17.93 21.50 -3.16
N GLU A 600 18.88 22.14 -3.85
CA GLU A 600 19.23 21.81 -5.24
C GLU A 600 19.82 20.41 -5.32
N ILE A 601 20.74 20.07 -4.40
CA ILE A 601 21.31 18.71 -4.30
C ILE A 601 20.21 17.67 -4.05
N LEU A 602 19.31 17.95 -3.08
CA LEU A 602 18.17 17.07 -2.81
C LEU A 602 17.24 16.93 -4.00
N ALA A 603 16.85 18.03 -4.63
CA ALA A 603 15.90 18.04 -5.73
C ALA A 603 16.45 17.30 -6.95
N ASN A 604 17.75 17.45 -7.23
CA ASN A 604 18.42 16.75 -8.30
C ASN A 604 18.44 15.25 -8.06
N TRP A 605 18.76 14.77 -6.84
CA TRP A 605 18.69 13.35 -6.51
C TRP A 605 17.25 12.83 -6.50
N LEU A 606 16.34 13.53 -5.82
CA LEU A 606 14.97 13.08 -5.60
C LEU A 606 14.23 12.85 -6.93
N ALA A 607 14.37 13.78 -7.87
CA ALA A 607 13.73 13.73 -9.17
C ALA A 607 14.63 13.11 -10.25
N SER A 608 15.44 12.11 -9.90
CA SER A 608 16.37 11.44 -10.82
C SER A 608 16.04 9.96 -11.04
N PRO A 609 16.57 9.35 -12.12
CA PRO A 609 16.49 7.90 -12.32
C PRO A 609 17.15 7.08 -11.20
N GLU A 610 18.11 7.65 -10.48
CA GLU A 610 18.83 6.98 -9.40
C GLU A 610 18.00 6.86 -8.11
N ASN A 611 16.93 7.65 -7.95
CA ASN A 611 16.02 7.52 -6.82
C ASN A 611 15.00 6.39 -7.06
N PRO A 612 14.99 5.32 -6.22
CA PRO A 612 14.15 4.15 -6.46
C PRO A 612 12.67 4.38 -6.10
N PHE A 613 12.32 5.51 -5.49
CA PHE A 613 10.98 5.78 -4.95
C PHE A 613 10.19 6.75 -5.83
N PHE A 614 10.83 7.75 -6.43
CA PHE A 614 10.17 8.85 -7.12
C PHE A 614 9.25 8.41 -8.26
N ALA A 615 9.80 7.67 -9.23
CA ALA A 615 9.03 7.19 -10.37
C ALA A 615 7.95 6.18 -9.95
N ARG A 616 8.26 5.29 -8.99
CA ARG A 616 7.32 4.31 -8.44
C ARG A 616 6.13 5.00 -7.76
N ASN A 617 6.38 5.96 -6.88
CA ASN A 617 5.33 6.66 -6.16
C ASN A 617 4.41 7.43 -7.11
N LEU A 618 4.96 8.21 -8.06
CA LEU A 618 4.15 8.92 -9.04
C LEU A 618 3.34 7.95 -9.93
N ALA A 619 3.93 6.82 -10.33
CA ALA A 619 3.20 5.80 -11.07
C ALA A 619 2.07 5.17 -10.26
N ASN A 620 2.29 4.92 -8.96
CA ASN A 620 1.27 4.38 -8.06
C ASN A 620 0.11 5.36 -7.85
N LEU A 621 0.39 6.67 -7.75
CA LEU A 621 -0.63 7.72 -7.68
C LEU A 621 -1.48 7.78 -8.96
N VAL A 622 -0.84 7.65 -10.13
CA VAL A 622 -1.54 7.57 -11.42
C VAL A 622 -2.42 6.33 -11.47
N TRP A 623 -1.87 5.18 -11.13
CA TRP A 623 -2.61 3.92 -11.08
C TRP A 623 -3.85 4.01 -10.18
N ALA A 624 -3.68 4.50 -8.95
CA ALA A 624 -4.76 4.61 -7.99
C ALA A 624 -5.91 5.51 -8.45
N HIS A 625 -5.63 6.56 -9.24
CA HIS A 625 -6.69 7.38 -9.83
C HIS A 625 -7.61 6.57 -10.76
N PHE A 626 -7.04 5.72 -11.62
CA PHE A 626 -7.79 4.93 -12.61
C PHE A 626 -8.40 3.63 -12.07
N PHE A 627 -7.82 3.06 -11.02
CA PHE A 627 -8.29 1.80 -10.44
C PHE A 627 -9.00 1.97 -9.09
N GLY A 628 -8.93 3.16 -8.48
CA GLY A 628 -9.51 3.46 -7.16
C GLY A 628 -8.69 2.91 -5.99
N GLN A 629 -7.58 2.24 -6.30
CA GLN A 629 -6.67 1.60 -5.36
C GLN A 629 -5.29 1.54 -5.99
N GLY A 630 -4.25 1.83 -5.22
CA GLY A 630 -2.86 1.70 -5.66
C GLY A 630 -2.39 0.24 -5.72
N ILE A 631 -1.31 0.00 -6.46
CA ILE A 631 -0.55 -1.26 -6.38
C ILE A 631 0.02 -1.41 -4.96
N ILE A 632 0.48 -0.28 -4.39
CA ILE A 632 0.67 -0.11 -2.96
C ILE A 632 -0.52 0.71 -2.45
N GLU A 633 -1.23 0.20 -1.44
CA GLU A 633 -2.39 0.86 -0.85
C GLU A 633 -2.23 0.89 0.68
N PRO A 634 -2.34 2.05 1.35
CA PRO A 634 -2.49 3.39 0.79
C PRO A 634 -1.31 3.83 -0.09
N VAL A 635 -1.58 4.71 -1.06
CA VAL A 635 -0.60 5.14 -2.09
C VAL A 635 0.63 5.85 -1.53
N ASP A 636 0.48 6.49 -0.37
CA ASP A 636 1.48 7.29 0.33
C ASP A 636 2.02 6.57 1.56
N ASP A 637 1.98 5.23 1.57
CA ASP A 637 2.40 4.38 2.68
C ASP A 637 3.28 3.21 2.21
N VAL A 638 4.32 3.56 1.47
CA VAL A 638 5.33 2.66 0.91
C VAL A 638 6.33 2.29 2.01
N ARG A 639 6.29 1.01 2.41
CA ARG A 639 7.21 0.42 3.40
C ARG A 639 7.36 -1.07 3.13
N VAL A 640 8.40 -1.69 3.67
CA VAL A 640 8.63 -3.14 3.50
C VAL A 640 7.44 -3.98 3.99
N SER A 641 6.77 -3.53 5.05
CA SER A 641 5.58 -4.20 5.61
C SER A 641 4.26 -3.90 4.89
N ASN A 642 4.30 -3.08 3.84
CA ASN A 642 3.19 -2.83 2.91
C ASN A 642 3.69 -2.93 1.46
N PRO A 643 4.04 -4.14 1.01
CA PRO A 643 4.62 -4.34 -0.32
C PRO A 643 3.58 -4.11 -1.42
N PRO A 644 4.02 -3.85 -2.66
CA PRO A 644 3.14 -3.79 -3.83
C PRO A 644 2.44 -5.14 -4.08
N SER A 645 1.16 -5.13 -4.48
CA SER A 645 0.45 -6.36 -4.88
C SER A 645 1.04 -6.99 -6.15
N ASN A 646 1.62 -6.16 -7.03
CA ASN A 646 2.36 -6.57 -8.21
C ASN A 646 3.67 -5.75 -8.33
N PRO A 647 4.76 -6.19 -7.69
CA PRO A 647 6.05 -5.48 -7.72
C PRO A 647 6.57 -5.27 -9.14
N GLN A 648 6.49 -6.30 -10.00
CA GLN A 648 6.97 -6.26 -11.37
C GLN A 648 6.23 -5.21 -12.21
N LEU A 649 4.91 -5.10 -12.03
CA LEU A 649 4.10 -4.06 -12.69
C LEU A 649 4.50 -2.66 -12.25
N LEU A 650 4.65 -2.42 -10.94
CA LEU A 650 5.03 -1.11 -10.42
C LEU A 650 6.43 -0.70 -10.92
N ASP A 651 7.36 -1.67 -10.98
CA ASP A 651 8.71 -1.46 -11.47
C ASP A 651 8.75 -1.13 -12.96
N GLU A 652 7.98 -1.84 -13.79
CA GLU A 652 7.91 -1.55 -15.21
C GLU A 652 7.21 -0.21 -15.49
N LEU A 653 6.16 0.14 -14.73
CA LEU A 653 5.52 1.48 -14.82
C LEU A 653 6.53 2.59 -14.48
N ALA A 654 7.30 2.42 -13.40
CA ALA A 654 8.32 3.37 -12.99
C ALA A 654 9.44 3.50 -14.04
N ARG A 655 9.92 2.38 -14.56
CA ARG A 655 10.96 2.33 -15.61
C ARG A 655 10.49 3.04 -16.87
N ARG A 656 9.27 2.75 -17.35
CA ARG A 656 8.65 3.42 -18.51
C ARG A 656 8.50 4.91 -18.28
N PHE A 657 8.07 5.32 -17.08
CA PHE A 657 7.91 6.73 -16.76
C PHE A 657 9.25 7.48 -16.80
N THR A 658 10.32 6.87 -16.29
CA THR A 658 11.70 7.39 -16.43
C THR A 658 12.14 7.45 -17.90
N ASP A 659 11.91 6.40 -18.70
CA ASP A 659 12.24 6.38 -20.14
C ASP A 659 11.51 7.48 -20.92
N TYR A 660 10.27 7.77 -20.52
CA TYR A 660 9.47 8.87 -21.08
C TYR A 660 9.95 10.25 -20.65
N LYS A 661 11.04 10.34 -19.87
CA LYS A 661 11.53 11.56 -19.23
C LYS A 661 10.42 12.21 -18.41
N TYR A 662 9.71 11.40 -17.64
CA TYR A 662 8.63 11.82 -16.75
C TYR A 662 7.48 12.56 -17.45
N ASP A 663 7.21 12.24 -18.73
CA ASP A 663 6.03 12.68 -19.46
C ASP A 663 4.77 12.02 -18.90
N PHE A 664 4.02 12.81 -18.15
CA PHE A 664 2.87 12.37 -17.38
C PHE A 664 1.73 11.81 -18.27
N LYS A 665 1.50 12.42 -19.44
CA LYS A 665 0.42 12.00 -20.34
C LYS A 665 0.68 10.63 -20.95
N LYS A 666 1.93 10.30 -21.24
CA LYS A 666 2.30 8.97 -21.78
C LYS A 666 2.01 7.85 -20.79
N LEU A 667 2.33 8.06 -19.51
CA LEU A 667 2.02 7.08 -18.48
C LEU A 667 0.51 6.87 -18.33
N VAL A 668 -0.28 7.96 -18.30
CA VAL A 668 -1.75 7.87 -18.28
C VAL A 668 -2.27 7.12 -19.51
N ARG A 669 -1.72 7.42 -20.69
CA ARG A 669 -2.10 6.77 -21.95
C ARG A 669 -1.88 5.26 -21.89
N ASP A 670 -0.75 4.79 -21.35
CA ASP A 670 -0.45 3.37 -21.22
C ASP A 670 -1.45 2.67 -20.28
N VAL A 671 -1.77 3.31 -19.14
CA VAL A 671 -2.78 2.79 -18.20
C VAL A 671 -4.16 2.68 -18.86
N CYS A 672 -4.66 3.73 -19.50
CA CYS A 672 -5.99 3.72 -20.12
C CYS A 672 -6.10 2.77 -21.33
N ASN A 673 -5.00 2.53 -22.06
CA ASN A 673 -5.00 1.58 -23.19
C ASN A 673 -4.91 0.12 -22.75
N SER A 674 -4.53 -0.17 -21.51
CA SER A 674 -4.48 -1.54 -20.99
C SER A 674 -5.84 -2.24 -21.08
N ARG A 675 -5.84 -3.54 -21.38
CA ARG A 675 -7.02 -4.41 -21.23
C ARG A 675 -7.51 -4.40 -19.79
N THR A 676 -6.59 -4.34 -18.83
CA THR A 676 -6.85 -4.32 -17.38
C THR A 676 -7.72 -3.12 -16.98
N TYR A 677 -7.47 -1.92 -17.52
CA TYR A 677 -8.35 -0.76 -17.29
C TYR A 677 -9.73 -0.93 -17.93
N GLN A 678 -9.85 -1.76 -18.96
CA GLN A 678 -11.06 -1.96 -19.76
C GLN A 678 -11.88 -3.18 -19.33
N LEU A 679 -11.58 -3.76 -18.16
CA LEU A 679 -12.33 -4.90 -17.64
C LEU A 679 -13.74 -4.51 -17.18
N SER A 680 -14.63 -5.49 -17.19
CA SER A 680 -15.95 -5.40 -16.58
C SER A 680 -15.85 -5.44 -15.05
N THR A 681 -16.84 -4.84 -14.39
CA THR A 681 -17.09 -5.00 -12.95
C THR A 681 -17.76 -6.32 -12.61
N GLN A 682 -18.33 -7.01 -13.61
CA GLN A 682 -18.90 -8.34 -13.41
C GLN A 682 -17.82 -9.33 -13.01
N THR A 683 -18.12 -10.11 -11.97
CA THR A 683 -17.21 -11.05 -11.36
C THR A 683 -17.38 -12.42 -12.00
N ASN A 684 -16.39 -13.28 -11.82
CA ASN A 684 -16.51 -14.72 -12.04
C ASN A 684 -16.15 -15.44 -10.72
N PRO A 685 -16.44 -16.75 -10.59
CA PRO A 685 -16.20 -17.47 -9.34
C PRO A 685 -14.75 -17.41 -8.84
N SER A 686 -13.79 -17.30 -9.75
CA SER A 686 -12.37 -17.28 -9.38
C SER A 686 -11.90 -15.93 -8.84
N ASN A 687 -12.57 -14.81 -9.18
CA ASN A 687 -12.14 -13.44 -8.84
C ASN A 687 -13.13 -12.68 -7.95
N GLU A 688 -14.20 -13.31 -7.48
CA GLU A 688 -15.20 -12.68 -6.63
C GLU A 688 -14.58 -12.04 -5.38
N GLY A 689 -13.66 -12.77 -4.73
CA GLY A 689 -12.89 -12.32 -3.56
C GLY A 689 -11.63 -11.51 -3.87
N ASP A 690 -11.33 -11.21 -5.14
CA ASP A 690 -10.19 -10.34 -5.45
C ASP A 690 -10.51 -8.88 -5.15
N LEU A 691 -9.65 -8.28 -4.32
CA LEU A 691 -9.75 -6.90 -3.85
C LEU A 691 -8.48 -6.09 -4.10
N ARG A 692 -7.44 -6.66 -4.72
CA ARG A 692 -6.13 -5.99 -4.84
C ARG A 692 -5.30 -6.36 -6.09
N ASN A 693 -5.70 -7.40 -6.83
CA ASN A 693 -4.91 -7.93 -7.95
C ASN A 693 -5.42 -7.49 -9.33
N PHE A 694 -6.44 -6.62 -9.37
CA PHE A 694 -6.97 -6.01 -10.59
C PHE A 694 -7.51 -7.06 -11.58
N ALA A 695 -8.09 -8.15 -11.07
CA ALA A 695 -8.74 -9.17 -11.89
C ALA A 695 -10.05 -8.71 -12.56
N ARG A 696 -10.57 -7.56 -12.14
CA ARG A 696 -11.81 -6.91 -12.64
C ARG A 696 -11.71 -5.41 -12.43
N ALA A 697 -12.60 -4.65 -13.07
CA ALA A 697 -12.81 -3.27 -12.66
C ALA A 697 -13.59 -3.20 -11.34
N HIS A 698 -13.35 -2.16 -10.55
CA HIS A 698 -14.09 -1.92 -9.30
C HIS A 698 -15.11 -0.78 -9.49
N LEU A 699 -16.22 -0.88 -8.76
CA LEU A 699 -17.16 0.23 -8.63
C LEU A 699 -16.51 1.33 -7.79
N ARG A 700 -16.34 2.51 -8.38
CA ARG A 700 -15.69 3.66 -7.75
C ARG A 700 -16.68 4.80 -7.59
N ARG A 701 -16.88 5.27 -6.37
CA ARG A 701 -17.71 6.46 -6.13
C ARG A 701 -17.08 7.65 -6.86
N LEU A 702 -17.89 8.49 -7.49
CA LEU A 702 -17.41 9.77 -8.01
C LEU A 702 -17.02 10.69 -6.83
N ARG A 703 -15.87 11.36 -6.98
CA ARG A 703 -15.40 12.37 -6.01
C ARG A 703 -16.40 13.52 -5.92
N ALA A 704 -16.40 14.23 -4.78
CA ALA A 704 -17.34 15.31 -4.51
C ALA A 704 -17.39 16.35 -5.64
N GLU A 705 -16.23 16.79 -6.13
CA GLU A 705 -16.09 17.79 -7.19
C GLU A 705 -16.65 17.27 -8.52
N VAL A 706 -16.23 16.07 -8.92
CA VAL A 706 -16.66 15.42 -10.17
C VAL A 706 -18.16 15.16 -10.15
N LEU A 707 -18.71 14.66 -9.04
CA LEU A 707 -20.13 14.40 -8.90
C LEU A 707 -20.95 15.69 -8.98
N LEU A 708 -20.51 16.77 -8.31
CA LEU A 708 -21.19 18.07 -8.38
C LEU A 708 -21.16 18.64 -9.80
N ASP A 709 -20.02 18.52 -10.48
CA ASP A 709 -19.84 19.03 -11.85
C ASP A 709 -20.66 18.22 -12.86
N VAL A 710 -20.71 16.90 -12.73
CA VAL A 710 -21.56 16.02 -13.54
C VAL A 710 -23.04 16.31 -13.29
N ILE A 711 -23.50 16.46 -12.05
CA ILE A 711 -24.88 16.88 -11.75
C ILE A 711 -25.19 18.22 -12.41
N THR A 712 -24.26 19.17 -12.34
CA THR A 712 -24.41 20.50 -12.93
C THR A 712 -24.51 20.42 -14.46
N GLN A 713 -23.69 19.58 -15.09
CA GLN A 713 -23.70 19.32 -16.53
C GLN A 713 -25.03 18.74 -16.98
N VAL A 714 -25.46 17.63 -16.38
CA VAL A 714 -26.65 16.91 -16.83
C VAL A 714 -27.94 17.70 -16.56
N THR A 715 -27.96 18.52 -15.51
CA THR A 715 -29.09 19.41 -15.23
C THR A 715 -29.04 20.74 -15.96
N GLU A 716 -27.99 21.04 -16.72
CA GLU A 716 -27.79 22.35 -17.39
C GLU A 716 -27.88 23.55 -16.42
N THR A 717 -27.41 23.37 -15.19
CA THR A 717 -27.37 24.42 -14.17
C THR A 717 -25.98 25.06 -14.08
N LYS A 718 -25.80 26.06 -13.21
CA LYS A 718 -24.52 26.75 -13.02
C LYS A 718 -24.14 26.76 -11.54
N ASN A 719 -22.88 26.46 -11.25
CA ASN A 719 -22.31 26.62 -9.90
C ASN A 719 -21.78 28.04 -9.71
N LYS A 720 -21.75 28.49 -8.45
CA LYS A 720 -21.03 29.69 -8.05
C LYS A 720 -20.17 29.35 -6.84
N PHE A 721 -18.87 29.60 -6.98
CA PHE A 721 -17.90 29.45 -5.90
C PHE A 721 -17.26 30.80 -5.61
N GLN A 722 -16.76 30.95 -4.38
CA GLN A 722 -16.06 32.16 -3.98
C GLN A 722 -14.83 32.37 -4.88
N GLY A 723 -14.67 33.60 -5.39
CA GLY A 723 -13.53 33.96 -6.25
C GLY A 723 -13.57 33.40 -7.69
N LEU A 724 -14.57 32.61 -8.05
CA LEU A 724 -14.73 32.07 -9.41
C LEU A 724 -15.97 32.62 -10.12
N PRO A 725 -15.98 32.73 -11.47
CA PRO A 725 -17.15 33.19 -12.21
C PRO A 725 -18.35 32.24 -12.09
N LEU A 726 -19.55 32.74 -12.38
CA LEU A 726 -20.75 31.90 -12.45
C LEU A 726 -20.60 30.85 -13.58
N GLY A 727 -20.86 29.59 -13.26
CA GLY A 727 -20.66 28.45 -14.16
C GLY A 727 -19.26 27.81 -14.06
N ALA A 728 -18.42 28.24 -13.13
CA ALA A 728 -17.17 27.56 -12.83
C ALA A 728 -17.41 26.14 -12.29
N LYS A 729 -16.48 25.23 -12.58
CA LYS A 729 -16.50 23.84 -12.11
C LYS A 729 -15.88 23.71 -10.71
N ALA A 730 -16.33 22.75 -9.92
CA ALA A 730 -15.78 22.45 -8.60
C ALA A 730 -14.32 22.02 -8.69
N ILE A 731 -13.92 21.28 -9.74
CA ILE A 731 -12.51 20.92 -9.97
C ILE A 731 -11.59 22.14 -10.21
N GLN A 732 -12.16 23.32 -10.50
CA GLN A 732 -11.39 24.57 -10.70
C GLN A 732 -11.18 25.36 -9.41
N ILE A 733 -11.67 24.87 -8.25
CA ILE A 733 -11.50 25.55 -6.97
C ILE A 733 -10.02 25.54 -6.58
N ALA A 734 -9.42 26.73 -6.60
CA ALA A 734 -8.01 26.95 -6.31
C ALA A 734 -7.68 26.79 -4.82
N ASP A 735 -8.56 27.25 -3.94
CA ASP A 735 -8.34 27.25 -2.49
C ASP A 735 -9.03 26.06 -1.82
N GLY A 736 -8.27 25.23 -1.11
CA GLY A 736 -8.78 24.10 -0.34
C GLY A 736 -9.88 24.48 0.66
N ARG A 737 -9.85 25.70 1.22
CA ARG A 737 -10.86 26.18 2.19
C ARG A 737 -12.19 26.63 1.57
N VAL A 738 -12.25 26.84 0.26
CA VAL A 738 -13.51 27.16 -0.42
C VAL A 738 -14.33 25.88 -0.57
N SER A 739 -15.45 25.81 0.15
CA SER A 739 -16.38 24.68 0.11
C SER A 739 -17.84 25.13 0.10
N ASN A 740 -18.75 24.17 -0.07
CA ASN A 740 -20.18 24.31 0.19
C ASN A 740 -20.69 23.03 0.88
N TYR A 741 -21.96 23.03 1.30
CA TYR A 741 -22.54 21.90 2.02
C TYR A 741 -22.41 20.56 1.26
N PHE A 742 -22.57 20.56 -0.07
CA PHE A 742 -22.42 19.37 -0.89
C PHE A 742 -20.98 18.85 -0.86
N LEU A 743 -20.00 19.71 -1.16
CA LEU A 743 -18.59 19.32 -1.21
C LEU A 743 -18.09 18.77 0.13
N THR A 744 -18.47 19.40 1.24
CA THR A 744 -18.15 18.93 2.59
C THR A 744 -18.82 17.59 2.89
N THR A 745 -20.11 17.42 2.59
CA THR A 745 -20.84 16.17 2.85
C THR A 745 -20.29 14.99 2.05
N PHE A 746 -19.79 15.24 0.84
CA PHE A 746 -19.24 14.23 -0.06
C PHE A 746 -17.74 14.00 0.09
N GLY A 747 -17.11 14.54 1.14
CA GLY A 747 -15.75 14.19 1.54
C GLY A 747 -14.64 14.89 0.77
N ARG A 748 -14.87 16.11 0.25
CA ARG A 748 -13.80 16.92 -0.36
C ARG A 748 -12.73 17.28 0.68
N ALA A 749 -11.46 17.18 0.30
CA ALA A 749 -10.32 17.62 1.12
C ALA A 749 -10.31 19.14 1.35
N THR A 750 -9.94 19.57 2.56
CA THR A 750 -9.66 20.97 2.90
C THR A 750 -8.25 21.38 2.47
N ARG A 751 -7.40 20.41 2.13
CA ARG A 751 -5.97 20.49 1.79
C ARG A 751 -5.12 20.91 2.97
N GLU A 752 -5.51 20.48 4.17
CA GLU A 752 -4.77 20.76 5.41
C GLU A 752 -3.60 19.81 5.63
N THR A 753 -3.63 18.63 5.00
CA THR A 753 -2.58 17.62 5.09
C THR A 753 -2.19 17.14 3.69
N VAL A 754 -1.04 16.47 3.59
CA VAL A 754 -0.64 15.76 2.36
C VAL A 754 -1.20 14.33 2.29
N CYS A 755 -2.01 13.91 3.28
CA CYS A 755 -2.45 12.52 3.41
C CYS A 755 -3.42 12.16 2.29
N SER A 756 -3.22 10.99 1.66
CA SER A 756 -4.21 10.40 0.75
C SER A 756 -5.58 10.20 1.42
N CYS A 757 -5.59 10.01 2.74
CA CYS A 757 -6.76 9.78 3.58
C CYS A 757 -7.65 11.00 3.85
N GLU A 758 -7.22 12.22 3.48
CA GLU A 758 -8.04 13.42 3.72
C GLU A 758 -9.30 13.46 2.84
N VAL A 759 -9.26 12.79 1.69
CA VAL A 759 -10.41 12.63 0.81
C VAL A 759 -11.19 11.41 1.25
N VAL A 760 -12.40 11.62 1.75
CA VAL A 760 -13.27 10.53 2.22
C VAL A 760 -14.04 9.97 1.05
N MET A 761 -13.80 8.72 0.69
CA MET A 761 -14.46 8.05 -0.45
C MET A 761 -15.57 7.09 -0.02
N GLU A 762 -15.62 6.74 1.27
CA GLU A 762 -16.60 5.86 1.87
C GLU A 762 -18.01 6.46 1.77
N PRO A 763 -19.01 5.64 1.41
CA PRO A 763 -20.39 6.09 1.35
C PRO A 763 -20.93 6.35 2.77
N SER A 764 -21.80 7.35 2.90
CA SER A 764 -22.49 7.65 4.17
C SER A 764 -24.00 7.84 3.99
N LEU A 765 -24.76 7.67 5.08
CA LEU A 765 -26.20 7.92 5.08
C LEU A 765 -26.54 9.38 4.76
N SER A 766 -25.72 10.33 5.23
CA SER A 766 -25.93 11.75 4.97
C SER A 766 -25.80 12.09 3.48
N GLN A 767 -24.86 11.45 2.76
CA GLN A 767 -24.72 11.61 1.30
C GLN A 767 -25.98 11.13 0.56
N ALA A 768 -26.49 9.94 0.92
CA ALA A 768 -27.70 9.39 0.31
C ALA A 768 -28.94 10.27 0.57
N LEU A 769 -29.14 10.71 1.81
CA LEU A 769 -30.24 11.62 2.18
C LEU A 769 -30.13 12.96 1.45
N HIS A 770 -28.92 13.47 1.26
CA HIS A 770 -28.71 14.73 0.55
C HIS A 770 -29.03 14.63 -0.95
N LEU A 771 -28.71 13.53 -1.62
CA LEU A 771 -29.11 13.33 -3.02
C LEU A 771 -30.63 13.21 -3.16
N LEU A 772 -31.27 12.47 -2.25
CA LEU A 772 -32.72 12.20 -2.33
C LEU A 772 -33.56 13.45 -2.02
N ASN A 773 -33.20 14.18 -0.97
CA ASN A 773 -34.04 15.24 -0.39
C ASN A 773 -33.44 16.65 -0.55
N GLY A 774 -32.16 16.77 -0.88
CA GLY A 774 -31.48 18.06 -0.96
C GLY A 774 -31.75 18.84 -2.24
N ASP A 775 -31.37 20.11 -2.21
CA ASP A 775 -31.51 21.04 -3.34
C ASP A 775 -30.68 20.64 -4.57
N VAL A 776 -29.70 19.74 -4.41
CA VAL A 776 -28.76 19.42 -5.48
C VAL A 776 -29.38 18.59 -6.59
N THR A 777 -30.47 17.84 -6.34
CA THR A 777 -31.17 17.10 -7.40
C THR A 777 -32.48 17.77 -7.80
N ASN A 778 -33.47 17.81 -6.91
CA ASN A 778 -34.82 18.32 -7.21
C ASN A 778 -34.83 19.78 -7.68
N THR A 779 -34.17 20.66 -6.93
CA THR A 779 -34.15 22.10 -7.25
C THR A 779 -33.41 22.36 -8.56
N ARG A 780 -32.32 21.61 -8.83
CA ARG A 780 -31.57 21.73 -10.09
C ARG A 780 -32.31 21.25 -11.32
N ILE A 781 -33.05 20.14 -11.22
CA ILE A 781 -33.91 19.66 -12.33
C ILE A 781 -34.93 20.74 -12.71
N GLY A 782 -35.56 21.37 -11.71
CA GLY A 782 -36.51 22.46 -11.94
C GLY A 782 -35.87 23.71 -12.55
N GLN A 783 -34.69 24.11 -12.08
CA GLN A 783 -33.97 25.30 -12.57
C GLN A 783 -33.43 25.11 -14.00
N GLY A 784 -32.89 23.93 -14.29
CA GLY A 784 -32.29 23.59 -15.59
C GLY A 784 -33.29 23.52 -16.74
N LYS A 785 -34.55 23.16 -16.43
CA LYS A 785 -35.65 23.04 -17.40
C LYS A 785 -35.34 22.09 -18.58
N VAL A 786 -34.41 21.14 -18.42
CA VAL A 786 -33.99 20.19 -19.47
C VAL A 786 -35.20 19.47 -20.09
N VAL A 787 -36.01 18.81 -19.26
CA VAL A 787 -37.23 18.09 -19.70
C VAL A 787 -38.17 19.03 -20.45
N SER A 788 -38.48 20.18 -19.87
CA SER A 788 -39.42 21.14 -20.47
C SER A 788 -38.88 21.76 -21.77
N ASN A 789 -37.56 21.94 -21.90
CA ASN A 789 -36.94 22.41 -23.13
C ASN A 789 -36.97 21.34 -24.23
N LEU A 790 -36.81 20.06 -23.90
CA LEU A 790 -36.94 18.95 -24.85
C LEU A 790 -38.39 18.81 -25.33
N LEU A 791 -39.37 18.87 -24.43
CA LEU A 791 -40.80 18.86 -24.79
C LEU A 791 -41.18 20.05 -25.67
N LYS A 792 -40.63 21.25 -25.40
CA LYS A 792 -40.81 22.43 -26.27
C LYS A 792 -40.21 22.28 -27.66
N LYS A 793 -39.23 21.38 -27.84
CA LYS A 793 -38.69 20.99 -29.15
C LYS A 793 -39.48 19.84 -29.78
N GLU A 794 -40.71 19.61 -29.32
CA GLU A 794 -41.64 18.57 -29.80
C GLU A 794 -41.09 17.14 -29.70
N LYS A 795 -40.13 16.90 -28.79
CA LYS A 795 -39.64 15.55 -28.51
C LYS A 795 -40.70 14.74 -27.79
N LYS A 796 -40.95 13.51 -28.27
CA LYS A 796 -41.89 12.60 -27.63
C LYS A 796 -41.33 12.06 -26.29
N PRO A 797 -42.16 11.64 -25.33
CA PRO A 797 -41.69 11.13 -24.04
C PRO A 797 -40.64 10.03 -24.16
N GLU A 798 -40.77 9.13 -25.13
CA GLU A 798 -39.81 8.07 -25.40
C GLU A 798 -38.44 8.58 -25.87
N GLU A 799 -38.40 9.71 -26.59
CA GLU A 799 -37.14 10.35 -27.01
C GLU A 799 -36.52 11.13 -25.85
N VAL A 800 -37.33 11.73 -24.98
CA VAL A 800 -36.85 12.41 -23.77
C VAL A 800 -36.19 11.41 -22.82
N ILE A 801 -36.78 10.23 -22.61
CA ILE A 801 -36.17 9.16 -21.80
C ILE A 801 -34.80 8.76 -22.38
N VAL A 802 -34.69 8.61 -23.70
CA VAL A 802 -33.42 8.30 -24.36
C VAL A 802 -32.39 9.41 -24.14
N ASP A 803 -32.76 10.69 -24.27
CA ASP A 803 -31.85 11.81 -24.00
C ASP A 803 -31.35 11.78 -22.55
N LEU A 804 -32.25 11.57 -21.59
CA LEU A 804 -31.90 11.51 -20.17
C LEU A 804 -30.95 10.34 -19.84
N TYR A 805 -31.16 9.17 -20.46
CA TYR A 805 -30.27 8.01 -20.31
C TYR A 805 -28.88 8.27 -20.88
N LEU A 806 -28.78 8.80 -22.10
CA LEU A 806 -27.49 9.15 -22.70
C LEU A 806 -26.77 10.22 -21.88
N ARG A 807 -27.51 11.20 -21.35
CA ARG A 807 -26.96 12.29 -20.55
C ARG A 807 -26.45 11.82 -19.18
N CYS A 808 -27.18 10.93 -18.50
CA CYS A 808 -26.83 10.47 -17.15
C CYS A 808 -25.89 9.27 -17.15
N TYR A 809 -26.16 8.27 -17.99
CA TYR A 809 -25.48 6.98 -18.02
C TYR A 809 -24.64 6.73 -19.27
N SER A 810 -24.75 7.57 -20.30
CA SER A 810 -23.96 7.44 -21.53
C SER A 810 -24.20 6.13 -22.28
N ARG A 811 -25.40 5.56 -22.12
CA ARG A 811 -25.91 4.38 -22.83
C ARG A 811 -27.38 4.56 -23.18
N MET A 812 -27.88 3.73 -24.09
CA MET A 812 -29.31 3.62 -24.35
C MET A 812 -30.03 2.92 -23.18
N PRO A 813 -31.30 3.25 -22.90
CA PRO A 813 -32.13 2.42 -22.04
C PRO A 813 -32.34 1.05 -22.72
N THR A 814 -32.31 -0.02 -21.93
CA THR A 814 -32.73 -1.34 -22.41
C THR A 814 -34.21 -1.33 -22.80
N VAL A 815 -34.63 -2.31 -23.59
CA VAL A 815 -36.04 -2.44 -24.03
C VAL A 815 -36.97 -2.53 -22.81
N ALA A 816 -36.57 -3.28 -21.78
CA ALA A 816 -37.34 -3.45 -20.55
C ALA A 816 -37.39 -2.16 -19.71
N GLU A 817 -36.24 -1.48 -19.50
CA GLU A 817 -36.21 -0.20 -18.79
C GLU A 817 -37.10 0.84 -19.48
N LYS A 818 -36.99 0.98 -20.80
CA LYS A 818 -37.78 1.94 -21.57
C LYS A 818 -39.28 1.66 -21.48
N ALA A 819 -39.69 0.39 -21.61
CA ALA A 819 -41.10 0.00 -21.52
C ALA A 819 -41.67 0.28 -20.11
N ASN A 820 -40.95 -0.10 -19.06
CA ASN A 820 -41.36 0.13 -17.67
C ASN A 820 -41.48 1.63 -17.35
N LEU A 821 -40.53 2.44 -17.82
CA LEU A 821 -40.56 3.89 -17.62
C LEU A 821 -41.73 4.54 -18.37
N LEU A 822 -41.98 4.17 -19.62
CA LEU A 822 -43.14 4.67 -20.38
C LEU A 822 -44.47 4.29 -19.72
N ALA A 823 -44.59 3.07 -19.20
CA ALA A 823 -45.78 2.62 -18.49
C ALA A 823 -46.03 3.38 -17.17
N SER A 824 -44.99 3.95 -16.57
CA SER A 824 -45.09 4.74 -15.32
C SER A 824 -45.50 6.21 -15.53
N LEU A 825 -45.49 6.68 -16.79
CA LEU A 825 -45.84 8.06 -17.12
C LEU A 825 -47.35 8.26 -17.07
N ASP A 826 -47.74 9.40 -16.49
CA ASP A 826 -49.09 9.92 -16.65
C ASP A 826 -49.16 10.61 -18.02
N GLN A 827 -49.96 10.06 -18.93
CA GLN A 827 -50.08 10.55 -20.31
C GLN A 827 -50.71 11.95 -20.38
N GLU A 828 -51.47 12.37 -19.35
CA GLU A 828 -52.05 13.72 -19.30
C GLU A 828 -51.05 14.77 -18.81
N LYS A 829 -50.04 14.36 -18.02
CA LYS A 829 -48.99 15.25 -17.48
C LYS A 829 -47.60 14.61 -17.59
N PRO A 830 -47.08 14.45 -18.83
CA PRO A 830 -45.80 13.76 -19.04
C PRO A 830 -44.60 14.53 -18.45
N ASP A 831 -44.64 15.86 -18.33
CA ASP A 831 -43.53 16.67 -17.78
C ASP A 831 -43.17 16.28 -16.33
N ASP A 832 -44.16 16.11 -15.45
CA ASP A 832 -43.91 15.73 -14.06
C ASP A 832 -43.33 14.31 -13.95
N GLY A 833 -43.87 13.37 -14.73
CA GLY A 833 -43.34 11.99 -14.78
C GLY A 833 -41.90 11.93 -15.31
N LEU A 834 -41.59 12.68 -16.37
CA LEU A 834 -40.24 12.74 -16.94
C LEU A 834 -39.23 13.41 -15.99
N ARG A 835 -39.65 14.41 -15.21
CA ARG A 835 -38.81 15.00 -14.15
C ARG A 835 -38.56 14.03 -13.00
N ASP A 836 -39.55 13.23 -12.63
CA ASP A 836 -39.40 12.16 -11.62
C ASP A 836 -38.44 11.07 -12.11
N ILE A 837 -38.52 10.68 -13.39
CA ILE A 837 -37.55 9.77 -14.02
C ILE A 837 -36.15 10.38 -13.97
N PHE A 838 -35.99 11.64 -14.37
CA PHE A 838 -34.69 12.31 -14.33
C PHE A 838 -34.11 12.32 -12.90
N TRP A 839 -34.93 12.64 -11.91
CA TRP A 839 -34.54 12.56 -10.50
C TRP A 839 -34.10 11.15 -10.09
N ALA A 840 -34.82 10.12 -10.52
CA ALA A 840 -34.48 8.74 -10.17
C ALA A 840 -33.13 8.31 -10.81
N LEU A 841 -32.86 8.72 -12.04
CA LEU A 841 -31.56 8.47 -12.69
C LEU A 841 -30.40 9.09 -11.90
N LEU A 842 -30.52 10.36 -11.49
CA LEU A 842 -29.49 11.07 -10.71
C LEU A 842 -29.22 10.45 -9.32
N ASN A 843 -30.19 9.73 -8.77
CA ASN A 843 -30.09 9.10 -7.44
C ASN A 843 -29.69 7.63 -7.51
N SER A 844 -29.53 7.07 -8.71
CA SER A 844 -29.16 5.67 -8.91
C SER A 844 -27.67 5.40 -8.62
N LYS A 845 -27.36 4.13 -8.35
CA LYS A 845 -25.96 3.67 -8.22
C LYS A 845 -25.17 3.88 -9.52
N GLU A 846 -25.78 3.63 -10.68
CA GLU A 846 -25.12 3.77 -11.98
C GLU A 846 -24.67 5.21 -12.29
N PHE A 847 -25.39 6.21 -11.75
CA PHE A 847 -24.99 7.61 -11.89
C PHE A 847 -23.84 7.97 -10.94
N VAL A 848 -23.94 7.58 -9.67
CA VAL A 848 -23.02 7.99 -8.60
C VAL A 848 -21.69 7.24 -8.63
N PHE A 849 -21.66 6.06 -9.24
CA PHE A 849 -20.45 5.22 -9.36
C PHE A 849 -19.95 5.15 -10.80
N ASN A 850 -18.63 5.30 -10.96
CA ASN A 850 -17.90 4.86 -12.12
C ASN A 850 -17.72 3.34 -12.06
N HIS A 851 -17.98 2.63 -13.16
CA HIS A 851 -18.13 1.18 -13.19
C HIS A 851 -17.45 0.54 -14.39
#